data_AF-A0A2E3H9W5-F1
#
_entry.id   AF-A0A2E3H9W5-F1
#
_cell.length_a   1.000
_cell.length_b   1.000
_cell.length_c   1.000
_cell.angle_alpha   90.00
_cell.angle_beta   90.00
_cell.angle_gamma   90.00
#
_symmetry.space_group_name_H-M   'P 1'
#
loop_
_entity.id
_entity.type
_entity.pdbx_description
1 polymer ?
#
loop_
_entity_poly.entity_id
_entity_poly.type
_entity_poly.pdbx_seq_one_letter_code
_entity_poly.pdbx_strand_id
1 'polypeptide(L)'
;MYLFQIFRPDATRVVLHPDANFRVMRLITGFLLVLALQAAAKERVEYGFGEIQTLGPHDTLVRNKSLRVLSADTVGFVYYQQGRRLSGPLDNPGAFSIMENGRMLSGHRVLGRFVKLHHMGHVPEPYLPATLAGVIYVKLPGPMVEGKTYTFRSKGIGVDDVDVSFTWSARTVLSDAIKVNQIGYLPDSRIRMAYLGKWMGTGGALELKAKEFSVIDLATGRVVFRGTAKLRHRAGEKNEDAYKQDFSGENVHGLDFAGLRKPGSYCISIPGVGRSYSFRIGAAVMAEPLFTSIRALYHARCGIALEKKCTPWVRHKCRQHVKIGVYPEYGRPLDFKGIAEFIRKGKVDGSLKYREVRGGYHDAADYDRRPIHIPIARELCRVYEMNPGAFIDQQFIIPESGNGLPDILDEASFLLSYYLETQWPDGGISGGSEGTGHPFTDAHPGNAWRSNTENESVEYIMRPVSGYSCFAFAASAAQLGRVLQEFPRGRQYGDRLVSAAKRAFACGISKFSPVNISEEIAVAEAAAELLHATGDGDYAGAINRLPTIKTAKIDYLSNISLAYTFNTLPPGLPGMDRDFQSRLRKGCVDAVGWALEAFTLKKGYIHFKHPWAPIGNGTASTAQAWWMALMWKMTGDRKYYDVLCASADVALGANPMGQVQCSGLGQKHVLHPEHLESMNDELEDYLPGIWVYGPASGRSWITGIYPPTPPVDAVPLLYSFYDVDQWPGQTEFTVSETITPAVVMFGALAPKNPRPYTAPLPDPR
;
A
#
# COMPACT_ATOMS: atom_id res chain seq x y z
N MET A 1 66.78 14.99 13.51
CA MET A 1 67.89 14.32 12.78
C MET A 1 67.78 14.76 11.33
N TYR A 2 68.75 15.60 10.93
CA TYR A 2 69.23 16.01 9.60
C TYR A 2 68.22 16.25 8.45
N LEU A 3 67.92 17.51 8.04
CA LEU A 3 68.74 18.52 7.31
C LEU A 3 68.87 18.18 5.81
N PHE A 4 68.78 19.07 4.80
CA PHE A 4 69.16 20.48 4.56
C PHE A 4 68.18 21.10 3.52
N GLN A 5 67.63 22.33 3.62
CA GLN A 5 68.22 23.70 3.41
C GLN A 5 68.67 23.99 1.96
N ILE A 6 68.66 25.19 1.33
CA ILE A 6 68.20 26.60 1.51
C ILE A 6 68.50 27.30 0.14
N PHE A 7 67.90 28.48 -0.10
CA PHE A 7 68.43 29.72 -0.74
C PHE A 7 67.55 30.23 -1.89
N ARG A 8 67.20 31.51 -2.04
CA ARG A 8 67.10 32.76 -1.24
C ARG A 8 66.61 33.85 -2.24
N PRO A 9 66.34 35.09 -1.80
CA PRO A 9 65.38 36.03 -2.40
C PRO A 9 66.04 37.12 -3.26
N ASP A 10 65.25 38.01 -3.86
CA ASP A 10 65.52 39.45 -3.78
C ASP A 10 64.35 40.36 -4.19
N ALA A 11 64.38 41.55 -3.61
CA ALA A 11 63.34 42.58 -3.60
C ALA A 11 63.69 43.78 -4.51
N THR A 12 62.69 44.55 -4.94
CA THR A 12 62.78 46.03 -5.02
C THR A 12 61.42 46.72 -5.23
N ARG A 13 61.31 47.92 -4.64
CA ARG A 13 60.13 48.82 -4.46
C ARG A 13 59.86 49.74 -5.67
N VAL A 14 58.65 50.37 -5.69
CA VAL A 14 58.27 51.80 -6.00
C VAL A 14 56.72 51.82 -6.18
N VAL A 15 55.86 52.35 -5.29
CA VAL A 15 55.43 53.73 -4.90
C VAL A 15 54.50 54.46 -5.93
N LEU A 16 53.20 54.55 -5.56
CA LEU A 16 52.12 55.58 -5.79
C LEU A 16 51.65 55.85 -7.24
N HIS A 17 50.37 56.08 -7.63
CA HIS A 17 49.08 56.41 -6.96
C HIS A 17 47.89 56.12 -7.96
N PRO A 18 46.63 56.54 -7.71
CA PRO A 18 45.40 55.74 -7.72
C PRO A 18 44.61 55.72 -9.05
N ASP A 19 43.71 54.75 -9.24
CA ASP A 19 42.27 55.03 -9.47
C ASP A 19 41.45 53.78 -9.82
N ALA A 20 40.22 53.81 -9.31
CA ALA A 20 38.99 53.22 -9.84
C ALA A 20 39.08 51.87 -10.57
N ASN A 21 38.71 50.77 -9.89
CA ASN A 21 37.84 49.70 -10.43
C ASN A 21 37.72 48.47 -9.51
N PHE A 22 37.46 48.67 -8.20
CA PHE A 22 37.22 47.56 -7.28
C PHE A 22 35.95 47.79 -6.44
N ARG A 23 34.80 47.91 -7.09
CA ARG A 23 33.50 47.80 -6.37
C ARG A 23 32.36 47.12 -7.12
N VAL A 24 32.59 46.56 -8.32
CA VAL A 24 31.52 45.86 -9.07
C VAL A 24 31.69 44.34 -9.11
N MET A 25 32.87 43.80 -8.76
CA MET A 25 33.16 42.36 -8.92
C MET A 25 33.14 41.52 -7.63
N ARG A 26 32.76 42.10 -6.48
CA ARG A 26 32.51 41.35 -5.22
C ARG A 26 31.05 41.29 -4.78
N LEU A 27 30.16 42.05 -5.42
CA LEU A 27 28.71 41.98 -5.18
C LEU A 27 28.02 40.92 -6.06
N ILE A 28 28.58 40.57 -7.21
CA ILE A 28 27.96 39.61 -8.14
C ILE A 28 28.27 38.15 -7.75
N THR A 29 29.45 37.88 -7.19
CA THR A 29 29.85 36.52 -6.75
C THR A 29 29.24 36.11 -5.41
N GLY A 30 28.98 37.06 -4.51
CA GLY A 30 28.29 36.80 -3.24
C GLY A 30 26.79 36.56 -3.40
N PHE A 31 26.13 37.26 -4.34
CA PHE A 31 24.70 37.09 -4.59
C PHE A 31 24.39 35.81 -5.37
N LEU A 32 25.27 35.39 -6.29
CA LEU A 32 25.14 34.10 -6.99
C LEU A 32 25.40 32.90 -6.09
N LEU A 33 26.28 33.01 -5.09
CA LEU A 33 26.52 31.92 -4.12
C LEU A 33 25.37 31.78 -3.12
N VAL A 34 24.75 32.89 -2.69
CA VAL A 34 23.57 32.87 -1.80
C VAL A 34 22.31 32.39 -2.54
N LEU A 35 22.14 32.75 -3.83
CA LEU A 35 21.07 32.20 -4.67
C LEU A 35 21.31 30.73 -5.06
N ALA A 36 22.56 30.30 -5.26
CA ALA A 36 22.88 28.90 -5.50
C ALA A 36 22.77 28.03 -4.24
N LEU A 37 23.08 28.57 -3.05
CA LEU A 37 22.89 27.89 -1.77
C LEU A 37 21.41 27.90 -1.31
N GLN A 38 20.61 28.90 -1.67
CA GLN A 38 19.16 28.85 -1.50
C GLN A 38 18.45 27.97 -2.55
N ALA A 39 19.04 27.79 -3.74
CA ALA A 39 18.54 26.86 -4.75
C ALA A 39 19.00 25.40 -4.54
N ALA A 40 20.05 25.18 -3.74
CA ALA A 40 20.61 23.85 -3.44
C ALA A 40 20.29 23.30 -2.04
N ALA A 41 19.53 24.01 -1.20
CA ALA A 41 19.25 23.56 0.18
C ALA A 41 17.78 23.79 0.63
N LYS A 42 16.85 23.52 -0.27
CA LYS A 42 15.62 22.80 0.10
C LYS A 42 15.53 21.64 -0.87
N GLU A 43 16.25 20.55 -0.59
CA GLU A 43 15.77 19.25 -1.05
C GLU A 43 14.32 19.21 -0.56
N ARG A 44 13.38 19.37 -1.50
CA ARG A 44 11.96 19.29 -1.19
C ARG A 44 11.80 17.96 -0.50
N VAL A 45 11.31 17.97 0.73
CA VAL A 45 10.93 16.75 1.44
C VAL A 45 10.10 15.95 0.45
N GLU A 46 10.65 14.87 -0.11
CA GLU A 46 9.99 14.12 -1.19
C GLU A 46 8.79 13.32 -0.66
N TYR A 47 8.67 13.27 0.68
CA TYR A 47 7.81 12.41 1.47
C TYR A 47 6.86 13.22 2.34
N GLY A 48 5.56 13.05 2.11
CA GLY A 48 4.54 13.83 2.82
C GLY A 48 4.25 13.34 4.22
N PHE A 49 4.48 12.05 4.51
CA PHE A 49 4.01 11.38 5.74
C PHE A 49 2.59 11.83 6.15
N GLY A 50 1.66 11.78 5.19
CA GLY A 50 0.28 12.17 5.42
C GLY A 50 -0.01 13.68 5.40
N GLU A 51 1.01 14.53 5.33
CA GLU A 51 0.86 15.97 5.20
C GLU A 51 0.51 16.41 3.78
N ILE A 52 -0.23 17.52 3.69
CA ILE A 52 -0.40 18.22 2.42
C ILE A 52 0.86 19.03 2.13
N GLN A 53 1.69 18.46 1.27
CA GLN A 53 2.85 19.15 0.76
C GLN A 53 2.45 20.26 -0.23
N THR A 54 3.03 21.45 -0.05
CA THR A 54 2.95 22.52 -1.04
C THR A 54 3.86 22.17 -2.22
N LEU A 55 3.29 21.74 -3.35
CA LEU A 55 4.07 21.24 -4.48
C LEU A 55 4.61 22.34 -5.42
N GLY A 56 4.24 23.60 -5.18
CA GLY A 56 4.74 24.75 -5.93
C GLY A 56 4.21 26.08 -5.38
N PRO A 57 4.79 27.22 -5.80
CA PRO A 57 4.38 28.55 -5.34
C PRO A 57 2.91 28.89 -5.67
N HIS A 58 2.31 28.21 -6.65
CA HIS A 58 0.89 28.36 -6.99
C HIS A 58 0.01 27.23 -6.44
N ASP A 59 0.53 26.40 -5.52
CA ASP A 59 -0.26 25.41 -4.82
C ASP A 59 -1.01 26.02 -3.64
N THR A 60 -2.03 26.81 -3.95
CA THR A 60 -2.90 27.46 -2.96
C THR A 60 -4.19 26.65 -2.79
N LEU A 61 -4.11 25.52 -2.09
CA LEU A 61 -5.27 24.64 -1.85
C LEU A 61 -6.13 25.16 -0.68
N VAL A 62 -7.42 25.38 -0.93
CA VAL A 62 -8.42 25.76 0.07
C VAL A 62 -9.31 24.55 0.35
N ARG A 63 -9.35 24.10 1.60
CA ARG A 63 -10.20 23.01 2.09
C ARG A 63 -10.65 23.27 3.53
N ASN A 64 -11.73 22.62 3.97
CA ASN A 64 -12.19 22.68 5.35
C ASN A 64 -12.69 21.30 5.81
N LYS A 65 -12.48 20.96 7.10
CA LYS A 65 -12.91 19.65 7.66
C LYS A 65 -14.44 19.58 7.83
N SER A 66 -15.10 20.71 8.10
CA SER A 66 -16.53 20.83 8.38
C SER A 66 -17.38 21.14 7.14
N LEU A 67 -16.77 21.40 5.99
CA LEU A 67 -17.46 21.65 4.73
C LEU A 67 -16.72 21.05 3.53
N ARG A 68 -17.38 20.17 2.78
CA ARG A 68 -16.89 19.54 1.56
C ARG A 68 -17.55 20.20 0.35
N VAL A 69 -16.78 20.76 -0.57
CA VAL A 69 -17.35 21.25 -1.84
C VAL A 69 -17.39 20.09 -2.85
N LEU A 70 -18.52 19.92 -3.54
CA LEU A 70 -18.64 18.97 -4.66
C LEU A 70 -18.63 19.72 -5.98
N SER A 71 -19.37 20.82 -6.03
CA SER A 71 -19.44 21.75 -7.15
C SER A 71 -19.75 23.16 -6.66
N ALA A 72 -19.73 24.14 -7.57
CA ALA A 72 -20.12 25.50 -7.27
C ALA A 72 -21.56 25.61 -6.74
N ASP A 73 -22.45 24.66 -7.08
CA ASP A 73 -23.85 24.66 -6.63
C ASP A 73 -24.15 23.58 -5.58
N THR A 74 -23.18 22.76 -5.17
CA THR A 74 -23.42 21.64 -4.23
C THR A 74 -22.29 21.49 -3.23
N VAL A 75 -22.63 21.57 -1.94
CA VAL A 75 -21.71 21.40 -0.80
C VAL A 75 -22.22 20.31 0.15
N GLY A 76 -21.34 19.77 0.98
CA GLY A 76 -21.66 18.83 2.05
C GLY A 76 -21.19 19.39 3.39
N PHE A 77 -22.11 19.63 4.33
CA PHE A 77 -21.79 19.98 5.71
C PHE A 77 -21.40 18.71 6.47
N VAL A 78 -20.25 18.74 7.15
CA VAL A 78 -19.71 17.58 7.87
C VAL A 78 -19.89 17.79 9.36
N TYR A 79 -20.47 16.81 10.03
CA TYR A 79 -20.71 16.81 11.46
C TYR A 79 -20.13 15.57 12.10
N TYR A 80 -19.64 15.73 13.30
CA TYR A 80 -19.22 14.64 14.16
C TYR A 80 -20.14 14.61 15.38
N GLN A 81 -20.49 13.41 15.85
CA GLN A 81 -21.29 13.26 17.07
C GLN A 81 -21.00 11.93 17.72
N GLN A 82 -20.78 11.95 19.03
CA GLN A 82 -20.71 10.74 19.82
C GLN A 82 -22.10 10.11 19.99
N GLY A 83 -22.19 8.80 19.84
CA GLY A 83 -23.40 8.01 20.02
C GLY A 83 -23.77 7.16 18.81
N ARG A 84 -25.01 6.69 18.77
CA ARG A 84 -25.50 5.74 17.75
C ARG A 84 -26.27 6.39 16.60
N ARG A 85 -26.60 7.68 16.70
CA ARG A 85 -27.32 8.44 15.68
C ARG A 85 -26.85 9.89 15.69
N LEU A 86 -26.82 10.51 14.51
CA LEU A 86 -26.65 11.94 14.38
C LEU A 86 -27.99 12.63 14.67
N SER A 87 -28.02 13.57 15.62
CA SER A 87 -29.22 14.32 15.99
C SER A 87 -29.29 15.67 15.27
N GLY A 88 -30.48 16.27 15.29
CA GLY A 88 -30.75 17.58 14.71
C GLY A 88 -31.64 17.52 13.48
N PRO A 89 -32.00 18.67 12.92
CA PRO A 89 -32.93 18.78 11.79
C PRO A 89 -32.22 18.53 10.44
N LEU A 90 -31.70 17.31 10.25
CA LEU A 90 -30.82 16.92 9.13
C LEU A 90 -31.39 17.19 7.73
N ASP A 91 -32.72 17.17 7.59
CA ASP A 91 -33.41 17.38 6.31
C ASP A 91 -34.05 18.77 6.19
N ASN A 92 -33.89 19.64 7.20
CA ASN A 92 -34.47 20.97 7.23
C ASN A 92 -33.54 22.00 6.55
N PRO A 93 -33.92 22.58 5.40
CA PRO A 93 -33.12 23.63 4.77
C PRO A 93 -32.90 24.85 5.67
N GLY A 94 -33.84 25.15 6.59
CA GLY A 94 -33.73 26.25 7.54
C GLY A 94 -32.61 26.11 8.57
N ALA A 95 -32.02 24.92 8.71
CA ALA A 95 -30.86 24.67 9.57
C ALA A 95 -29.52 25.16 8.95
N PHE A 96 -29.57 25.64 7.71
CA PHE A 96 -28.41 26.09 6.95
C PHE A 96 -28.58 27.55 6.53
N SER A 97 -27.51 28.32 6.68
CA SER A 97 -27.42 29.71 6.22
C SER A 97 -26.23 29.83 5.27
N ILE A 98 -26.48 30.37 4.09
CA ILE A 98 -25.47 30.55 3.04
C ILE A 98 -25.46 32.03 2.67
N MET A 99 -24.30 32.65 2.75
CA MET A 99 -24.12 34.07 2.40
C MET A 99 -23.14 34.23 1.24
N GLU A 100 -23.44 35.15 0.34
CA GLU A 100 -22.54 35.64 -0.71
C GLU A 100 -22.14 37.07 -0.39
N ASN A 101 -20.85 37.33 -0.17
CA ASN A 101 -20.32 38.66 0.22
C ASN A 101 -21.12 39.29 1.39
N GLY A 102 -21.48 38.46 2.37
CA GLY A 102 -22.28 38.86 3.55
C GLY A 102 -23.79 38.98 3.32
N ARG A 103 -24.29 38.81 2.10
CA ARG A 103 -25.74 38.82 1.79
C ARG A 103 -26.30 37.41 1.83
N MET A 104 -27.40 37.21 2.58
CA MET A 104 -28.08 35.93 2.68
C MET A 104 -28.61 35.48 1.31
N LEU A 105 -28.36 34.22 0.96
CA LEU A 105 -28.99 33.55 -0.18
C LEU A 105 -30.23 32.78 0.30
N SER A 106 -31.28 32.75 -0.52
CA SER A 106 -32.52 32.01 -0.26
C SER A 106 -32.78 30.95 -1.33
N GLY A 107 -33.35 29.81 -0.94
CA GLY A 107 -33.77 28.76 -1.88
C GLY A 107 -32.81 27.57 -2.01
N HIS A 108 -31.87 27.41 -1.07
CA HIS A 108 -31.08 26.19 -0.98
C HIS A 108 -31.96 25.03 -0.50
N ARG A 109 -31.56 23.80 -0.84
CA ARG A 109 -32.29 22.59 -0.46
C ARG A 109 -31.35 21.47 -0.04
N VAL A 110 -31.78 20.65 0.90
CA VAL A 110 -31.08 19.41 1.26
C VAL A 110 -31.31 18.39 0.14
N LEU A 111 -30.24 17.80 -0.38
CA LEU A 111 -30.29 16.75 -1.42
C LEU A 111 -30.30 15.34 -0.82
N GLY A 112 -29.64 15.16 0.32
CA GLY A 112 -29.50 13.86 0.96
C GLY A 112 -28.39 13.87 1.99
N ARG A 113 -28.09 12.69 2.54
CA ARG A 113 -27.09 12.52 3.59
C ARG A 113 -26.38 11.19 3.50
N PHE A 114 -25.14 11.19 3.98
CA PHE A 114 -24.39 9.97 4.27
C PHE A 114 -23.88 10.04 5.71
N VAL A 115 -24.37 9.14 6.56
CA VAL A 115 -23.95 9.04 7.97
C VAL A 115 -23.34 7.67 8.17
N LYS A 116 -22.15 7.61 8.76
CA LYS A 116 -21.49 6.35 9.09
C LYS A 116 -20.60 6.50 10.32
N LEU A 117 -20.21 5.37 10.90
CA LEU A 117 -19.18 5.36 11.94
C LEU A 117 -17.87 5.94 11.39
N HIS A 118 -17.25 6.82 12.16
CA HIS A 118 -15.99 7.46 11.81
C HIS A 118 -14.83 6.95 12.66
N HIS A 119 -15.07 6.80 13.97
CA HIS A 119 -14.06 6.45 14.95
C HIS A 119 -14.75 5.74 16.11
N MET A 120 -14.10 4.74 16.69
CA MET A 120 -14.44 4.20 18.00
C MET A 120 -13.35 4.65 18.96
N GLY A 121 -13.72 5.14 20.14
CA GLY A 121 -12.79 5.65 21.15
C GLY A 121 -11.55 4.77 21.28
N HIS A 122 -10.38 5.42 21.33
CA HIS A 122 -9.12 4.76 21.60
C HIS A 122 -9.26 3.98 22.92
N VAL A 123 -8.69 2.79 22.96
CA VAL A 123 -8.96 1.78 23.98
C VAL A 123 -8.67 2.32 25.39
N PRO A 124 -9.67 2.46 26.30
CA PRO A 124 -9.79 1.51 27.44
C PRO A 124 -11.06 0.66 27.50
N GLU A 125 -12.19 1.12 26.97
CA GLU A 125 -13.45 0.35 26.97
C GLU A 125 -13.84 0.00 25.53
N PRO A 126 -14.09 -1.28 25.19
CA PRO A 126 -14.53 -1.66 23.86
C PRO A 126 -15.80 -0.89 23.47
N TYR A 127 -15.78 -0.30 22.29
CA TYR A 127 -16.97 0.21 21.59
C TYR A 127 -17.60 1.51 22.09
N LEU A 128 -17.04 2.22 23.07
CA LEU A 128 -17.49 3.57 23.44
C LEU A 128 -16.34 4.46 23.95
N PRO A 129 -16.36 5.77 23.67
CA PRO A 129 -17.38 6.48 22.87
C PRO A 129 -17.16 6.31 21.37
N ALA A 130 -18.21 5.92 20.64
CA ALA A 130 -18.18 5.88 19.18
C ALA A 130 -18.61 7.23 18.59
N THR A 131 -17.89 7.70 17.59
CA THR A 131 -18.17 8.95 16.87
C THR A 131 -18.67 8.64 15.47
N LEU A 132 -19.87 9.12 15.14
CA LEU A 132 -20.39 9.11 13.79
C LEU A 132 -19.91 10.35 13.03
N ALA A 133 -19.64 10.19 11.74
CA ALA A 133 -19.53 11.30 10.79
C ALA A 133 -20.75 11.33 9.88
N GLY A 134 -21.40 12.48 9.81
CA GLY A 134 -22.49 12.74 8.87
C GLY A 134 -22.13 13.82 7.87
N VAL A 135 -22.37 13.56 6.59
CA VAL A 135 -22.29 14.57 5.52
C VAL A 135 -23.71 14.86 5.04
N ILE A 136 -24.15 16.11 5.21
CA ILE A 136 -25.45 16.58 4.72
C ILE A 136 -25.23 17.39 3.46
N TYR A 137 -25.73 16.90 2.33
CA TYR A 137 -25.52 17.50 1.01
C TYR A 137 -26.59 18.56 0.76
N VAL A 138 -26.16 19.78 0.45
CA VAL A 138 -27.01 20.94 0.23
C VAL A 138 -26.73 21.51 -1.16
N LYS A 139 -27.80 21.71 -1.92
CA LYS A 139 -27.78 22.44 -3.18
C LYS A 139 -28.03 23.92 -2.94
N LEU A 140 -27.16 24.76 -3.47
CA LEU A 140 -27.29 26.21 -3.43
C LEU A 140 -28.37 26.69 -4.43
N PRO A 141 -28.93 27.91 -4.24
CA PRO A 141 -29.90 28.48 -5.17
C PRO A 141 -29.33 28.71 -6.57
N GLY A 142 -28.03 28.95 -6.65
CA GLY A 142 -27.26 29.07 -7.88
C GLY A 142 -25.79 28.72 -7.63
N PRO A 143 -25.01 28.52 -8.70
CA PRO A 143 -23.58 28.23 -8.56
C PRO A 143 -22.82 29.42 -7.97
N MET A 144 -21.84 29.14 -7.11
CA MET A 144 -20.86 30.10 -6.64
C MET A 144 -20.14 30.77 -7.81
N VAL A 145 -19.90 32.08 -7.68
CA VAL A 145 -19.26 32.92 -8.70
C VAL A 145 -17.80 33.17 -8.33
N GLU A 146 -16.92 33.00 -9.31
CA GLU A 146 -15.46 33.14 -9.13
C GLU A 146 -15.10 34.47 -8.46
N GLY A 147 -14.24 34.42 -7.45
CA GLY A 147 -13.76 35.61 -6.72
C GLY A 147 -14.70 36.16 -5.65
N LYS A 148 -15.94 35.66 -5.52
CA LYS A 148 -16.83 36.03 -4.42
C LYS A 148 -16.55 35.20 -3.16
N THR A 149 -16.80 35.79 -2.01
CA THR A 149 -16.68 35.13 -0.71
C THR A 149 -18.01 34.52 -0.30
N TYR A 150 -17.98 33.24 0.05
CA TYR A 150 -19.13 32.51 0.55
C TYR A 150 -18.91 32.12 2.00
N THR A 151 -19.96 32.26 2.80
CA THR A 151 -19.97 31.82 4.20
C THR A 151 -21.10 30.82 4.40
N PHE A 152 -20.74 29.66 4.93
CA PHE A 152 -21.62 28.52 5.16
C PHE A 152 -21.77 28.31 6.66
N ARG A 153 -23.01 28.40 7.12
CA ARG A 153 -23.37 28.22 8.52
C ARG A 153 -24.41 27.14 8.71
N SER A 154 -24.30 26.40 9.81
CA SER A 154 -25.35 25.52 10.26
C SER A 154 -25.37 25.42 11.77
N LYS A 155 -26.57 25.30 12.34
CA LYS A 155 -26.77 25.22 13.79
C LYS A 155 -27.67 24.06 14.21
N GLY A 156 -27.36 23.47 15.36
CA GLY A 156 -28.20 22.46 16.01
C GLY A 156 -28.21 21.09 15.33
N ILE A 157 -27.17 20.77 14.55
CA ILE A 157 -26.90 19.43 14.00
C ILE A 157 -25.57 18.95 14.55
N GLY A 158 -25.50 17.69 15.00
CA GLY A 158 -24.29 17.19 15.65
C GLY A 158 -23.98 17.92 16.96
N VAL A 159 -22.71 17.90 17.37
CA VAL A 159 -22.25 18.66 18.56
C VAL A 159 -21.70 20.05 18.22
N ASP A 160 -21.21 20.24 16.99
CA ASP A 160 -20.56 21.47 16.55
C ASP A 160 -21.38 22.22 15.50
N ASP A 161 -21.55 23.52 15.71
CA ASP A 161 -22.02 24.43 14.67
C ASP A 161 -20.96 24.53 13.55
N VAL A 162 -21.42 24.68 12.31
CA VAL A 162 -20.53 24.96 11.18
C VAL A 162 -20.52 26.48 10.95
N ASP A 163 -19.34 27.08 10.84
CA ASP A 163 -19.14 28.44 10.32
C ASP A 163 -17.85 28.48 9.50
N VAL A 164 -18.00 28.40 8.17
CA VAL A 164 -16.87 28.29 7.23
C VAL A 164 -17.00 29.38 6.18
N SER A 165 -15.95 30.18 5.99
CA SER A 165 -15.88 31.22 4.97
C SER A 165 -14.68 31.02 4.05
N PHE A 166 -14.88 31.19 2.74
CA PHE A 166 -13.80 31.19 1.76
C PHE A 166 -14.17 31.97 0.50
N THR A 167 -13.16 32.43 -0.24
CA THR A 167 -13.34 32.97 -1.59
C THR A 167 -13.40 31.82 -2.61
N TRP A 168 -14.48 31.74 -3.36
CA TRP A 168 -14.67 30.69 -4.36
C TRP A 168 -13.70 30.87 -5.52
N SER A 169 -12.94 29.82 -5.82
CA SER A 169 -12.20 29.70 -7.06
C SER A 169 -12.11 28.24 -7.49
N ALA A 170 -12.41 27.98 -8.76
CA ALA A 170 -12.20 26.66 -9.34
C ALA A 170 -10.71 26.24 -9.39
N ARG A 171 -9.78 27.16 -9.12
CA ARG A 171 -8.33 26.94 -9.10
C ARG A 171 -7.74 26.73 -7.72
N THR A 172 -8.51 26.97 -6.65
CA THR A 172 -7.98 26.89 -5.28
C THR A 172 -8.85 26.02 -4.37
N VAL A 173 -10.17 26.02 -4.55
CA VAL A 173 -11.09 25.27 -3.68
C VAL A 173 -11.14 23.80 -4.07
N LEU A 174 -10.79 22.92 -3.13
CA LEU A 174 -10.85 21.48 -3.30
C LEU A 174 -12.29 21.02 -3.58
N SER A 175 -12.46 20.23 -4.63
CA SER A 175 -13.69 19.47 -4.90
C SER A 175 -13.50 18.00 -4.54
N ASP A 176 -14.34 17.51 -3.62
CA ASP A 176 -14.43 16.10 -3.23
C ASP A 176 -15.00 15.20 -4.35
N ALA A 177 -15.44 15.80 -5.47
CA ALA A 177 -15.89 15.10 -6.66
C ALA A 177 -14.76 14.79 -7.65
N ILE A 178 -13.59 15.44 -7.54
CA ILE A 178 -12.43 15.20 -8.42
C ILE A 178 -11.42 14.32 -7.69
N LYS A 179 -11.17 13.11 -8.20
CA LYS A 179 -10.25 12.13 -7.60
C LYS A 179 -9.05 11.89 -8.49
N VAL A 180 -7.88 11.93 -7.88
CA VAL A 180 -6.57 11.82 -8.54
C VAL A 180 -5.70 10.85 -7.75
N ASN A 181 -4.68 10.30 -8.39
CA ASN A 181 -3.52 9.75 -7.69
C ASN A 181 -2.86 10.91 -6.94
N GLN A 182 -2.86 10.85 -5.61
CA GLN A 182 -2.42 11.95 -4.74
C GLN A 182 -0.90 12.04 -4.58
N ILE A 183 -0.16 11.06 -5.09
CA ILE A 183 1.30 11.02 -5.09
C ILE A 183 1.82 11.48 -6.46
N GLY A 184 1.42 10.79 -7.51
CA GLY A 184 1.74 11.18 -8.88
C GLY A 184 1.66 10.06 -9.91
N TYR A 185 1.69 10.48 -11.17
CA TYR A 185 1.51 9.63 -12.34
C TYR A 185 2.81 9.43 -13.10
N LEU A 186 3.05 8.21 -13.58
CA LEU A 186 4.19 7.91 -14.45
C LEU A 186 3.98 8.53 -15.85
N PRO A 187 4.99 9.23 -16.40
CA PRO A 187 4.86 10.05 -17.60
C PRO A 187 4.65 9.25 -18.89
N ASP A 188 4.91 7.95 -18.86
CA ASP A 188 4.84 7.04 -20.00
C ASP A 188 3.62 6.09 -19.96
N SER A 189 2.81 6.10 -18.89
CA SER A 189 1.53 5.36 -18.85
C SER A 189 0.56 5.93 -19.88
N ARG A 190 -0.08 5.05 -20.66
CA ARG A 190 -1.14 5.40 -21.62
C ARG A 190 -2.52 5.49 -20.97
N ILE A 191 -2.71 4.82 -19.83
CA ILE A 191 -3.91 5.00 -19.00
C ILE A 191 -3.52 5.94 -17.87
N ARG A 192 -3.81 7.24 -18.06
CA ARG A 192 -3.57 8.26 -17.05
C ARG A 192 -4.82 9.11 -16.88
N MET A 193 -5.53 8.82 -15.81
CA MET A 193 -6.86 9.36 -15.60
C MET A 193 -7.01 9.93 -14.20
N ALA A 194 -7.74 11.04 -14.14
CA ALA A 194 -8.46 11.46 -12.95
C ALA A 194 -9.94 11.11 -13.15
N TYR A 195 -10.70 11.09 -12.06
CA TYR A 195 -12.12 10.72 -12.10
C TYR A 195 -12.96 11.84 -11.51
N LEU A 196 -14.12 12.08 -12.13
CA LEU A 196 -15.11 13.04 -11.68
C LEU A 196 -16.44 12.33 -11.41
N GLY A 197 -16.97 12.49 -10.20
CA GLY A 197 -18.24 11.89 -9.77
C GLY A 197 -18.43 12.02 -8.27
N LYS A 198 -19.60 11.69 -7.73
CA LYS A 198 -19.80 11.54 -6.28
C LYS A 198 -21.09 10.76 -6.03
N TRP A 199 -21.09 9.92 -5.00
CA TRP A 199 -22.33 9.36 -4.43
C TRP A 199 -22.65 10.12 -3.13
N MET A 200 -23.88 10.62 -3.03
CA MET A 200 -24.33 11.53 -1.97
C MET A 200 -25.17 10.82 -0.89
N GLY A 201 -24.95 9.52 -0.69
CA GLY A 201 -25.74 8.72 0.25
C GLY A 201 -27.19 8.61 -0.22
N THR A 202 -28.14 9.04 0.60
CA THR A 202 -29.57 9.05 0.25
C THR A 202 -29.91 9.95 -0.94
N GLY A 203 -29.01 10.86 -1.33
CA GLY A 203 -29.17 11.73 -2.50
C GLY A 203 -28.79 11.09 -3.84
N GLY A 204 -28.27 9.85 -3.85
CA GLY A 204 -27.87 9.15 -5.06
C GLY A 204 -26.62 9.75 -5.73
N ALA A 205 -26.47 9.51 -7.04
CA ALA A 205 -25.35 10.04 -7.82
C ALA A 205 -25.45 11.56 -8.00
N LEU A 206 -24.33 12.25 -7.87
CA LEU A 206 -24.22 13.67 -8.21
C LEU A 206 -24.30 13.86 -9.73
N GLU A 207 -25.21 14.73 -10.15
CA GLU A 207 -25.33 15.17 -11.54
C GLU A 207 -24.44 16.39 -11.80
N LEU A 208 -23.43 16.22 -12.65
CA LEU A 208 -22.47 17.27 -13.02
C LEU A 208 -22.59 17.61 -14.50
N LYS A 209 -22.53 18.91 -14.82
CA LYS A 209 -22.54 19.41 -16.21
C LYS A 209 -21.15 19.70 -16.77
N ALA A 210 -20.10 19.19 -16.13
CA ALA A 210 -18.72 19.45 -16.51
C ALA A 210 -18.39 18.76 -17.85
N LYS A 211 -18.07 19.55 -18.88
CA LYS A 211 -17.65 19.05 -20.20
C LYS A 211 -16.14 19.08 -20.41
N GLU A 212 -15.47 20.06 -19.82
CA GLU A 212 -14.04 20.30 -19.99
C GLU A 212 -13.33 20.39 -18.64
N PHE A 213 -12.06 19.99 -18.63
CA PHE A 213 -11.17 20.16 -17.50
C PHE A 213 -9.83 20.75 -17.97
N SER A 214 -9.12 21.37 -17.04
CA SER A 214 -7.77 21.90 -17.25
C SER A 214 -6.79 21.28 -16.27
N VAL A 215 -5.54 21.08 -16.70
CA VAL A 215 -4.42 20.78 -15.80
C VAL A 215 -3.61 22.05 -15.61
N ILE A 216 -3.40 22.43 -14.36
CA ILE A 216 -2.64 23.63 -13.98
C ILE A 216 -1.26 23.20 -13.50
N ASP A 217 -0.21 23.81 -14.06
CA ASP A 217 1.16 23.68 -13.56
C ASP A 217 1.31 24.52 -12.28
N LEU A 218 1.62 23.88 -11.16
CA LEU A 218 1.73 24.53 -9.85
C LEU A 218 3.03 25.33 -9.68
N ALA A 219 4.00 25.17 -10.58
CA ALA A 219 5.19 26.00 -10.63
C ALA A 219 4.94 27.35 -11.32
N THR A 220 4.05 27.40 -12.33
CA THR A 220 3.82 28.62 -13.12
C THR A 220 2.41 29.20 -13.01
N GLY A 221 1.46 28.48 -12.41
CA GLY A 221 0.04 28.84 -12.34
C GLY A 221 -0.72 28.77 -13.67
N ARG A 222 -0.08 28.28 -14.74
CA ARG A 222 -0.62 28.28 -16.10
C ARG A 222 -1.36 26.98 -16.40
N VAL A 223 -2.39 27.07 -17.24
CA VAL A 223 -3.02 25.88 -17.82
C VAL A 223 -2.07 25.30 -18.86
N VAL A 224 -1.68 24.04 -18.67
CA VAL A 224 -0.74 23.33 -19.56
C VAL A 224 -1.40 22.21 -20.36
N PHE A 225 -2.62 21.84 -19.99
CA PHE A 225 -3.41 20.85 -20.71
C PHE A 225 -4.90 21.16 -20.58
N ARG A 226 -5.68 20.87 -21.62
CA ARG A 226 -7.13 20.89 -21.62
C ARG A 226 -7.64 19.56 -22.17
N GLY A 227 -8.68 19.03 -21.56
CA GLY A 227 -9.31 17.79 -21.98
C GLY A 227 -10.82 17.82 -21.76
N THR A 228 -11.50 16.78 -22.25
CA THR A 228 -12.95 16.62 -22.07
C THR A 228 -13.25 15.53 -21.06
N ALA A 229 -14.25 15.78 -20.21
CA ALA A 229 -14.76 14.78 -19.29
C ALA A 229 -15.65 13.79 -20.07
N LYS A 230 -15.33 12.49 -20.00
CA LYS A 230 -16.07 11.45 -20.73
C LYS A 230 -16.76 10.51 -19.75
N LEU A 231 -18.08 10.34 -19.87
CA LEU A 231 -18.81 9.37 -19.07
C LEU A 231 -18.24 7.96 -19.34
N ARG A 232 -17.85 7.27 -18.27
CA ARG A 232 -17.32 5.90 -18.31
C ARG A 232 -18.33 4.90 -17.75
N HIS A 233 -19.05 5.32 -16.72
CA HIS A 233 -19.99 4.50 -15.98
C HIS A 233 -21.13 5.38 -15.48
N ARG A 234 -22.37 4.93 -15.69
CA ARG A 234 -23.55 5.60 -15.14
C ARG A 234 -24.01 4.86 -13.89
N ALA A 235 -24.41 5.60 -12.87
CA ALA A 235 -24.96 5.00 -11.66
C ALA A 235 -26.14 4.08 -12.00
N GLY A 236 -26.14 2.88 -11.43
CA GLY A 236 -27.10 1.81 -11.71
C GLY A 236 -26.72 0.86 -12.85
N GLU A 237 -25.68 1.16 -13.65
CA GLU A 237 -25.13 0.20 -14.61
C GLU A 237 -24.42 -0.94 -13.87
N LYS A 238 -24.78 -2.18 -14.21
CA LYS A 238 -24.37 -3.40 -13.48
C LYS A 238 -23.43 -4.26 -14.32
N ASN A 239 -22.26 -3.72 -14.64
CA ASN A 239 -21.34 -4.27 -15.64
C ASN A 239 -19.85 -4.26 -15.21
N GLU A 240 -19.54 -3.99 -13.95
CA GLU A 240 -18.15 -3.83 -13.50
C GLU A 240 -17.47 -5.15 -13.09
N ASP A 241 -18.22 -6.24 -12.97
CA ASP A 241 -17.71 -7.59 -12.68
C ASP A 241 -18.66 -8.73 -13.11
N ALA A 242 -18.27 -9.97 -12.82
CA ALA A 242 -19.07 -11.16 -13.12
C ALA A 242 -20.37 -11.27 -12.29
N TYR A 243 -20.45 -10.55 -11.17
CA TYR A 243 -21.62 -10.51 -10.29
C TYR A 243 -22.62 -9.40 -10.66
N LYS A 244 -22.37 -8.66 -11.77
CA LYS A 244 -23.23 -7.57 -12.27
C LYS A 244 -23.45 -6.49 -11.21
N GLN A 245 -22.36 -5.95 -10.69
CA GLN A 245 -22.38 -4.92 -9.65
C GLN A 245 -22.14 -3.51 -10.22
N ASP A 246 -22.69 -2.51 -9.54
CA ASP A 246 -22.28 -1.10 -9.60
C ASP A 246 -21.48 -0.82 -8.34
N PHE A 247 -20.18 -0.63 -8.48
CA PHE A 247 -19.28 -0.53 -7.34
C PHE A 247 -19.29 0.82 -6.65
N SER A 248 -19.61 1.88 -7.40
CA SER A 248 -19.44 3.26 -6.92
C SER A 248 -20.76 3.98 -6.68
N GLY A 249 -21.84 3.60 -7.37
CA GLY A 249 -23.10 4.35 -7.33
C GLY A 249 -22.97 5.77 -7.90
N GLU A 250 -21.93 6.05 -8.69
CA GLU A 250 -21.64 7.36 -9.26
C GLU A 250 -21.89 7.40 -10.77
N ASN A 251 -22.17 8.60 -11.28
CA ASN A 251 -21.90 8.90 -12.68
C ASN A 251 -20.40 9.23 -12.84
N VAL A 252 -19.60 8.22 -13.16
CA VAL A 252 -18.13 8.36 -13.25
C VAL A 252 -17.74 8.91 -14.61
N HIS A 253 -17.10 10.07 -14.61
CA HIS A 253 -16.48 10.66 -15.78
C HIS A 253 -14.96 10.53 -15.69
N GLY A 254 -14.35 10.01 -16.75
CA GLY A 254 -12.91 9.95 -16.92
C GLY A 254 -12.36 11.27 -17.44
N LEU A 255 -11.28 11.73 -16.82
CA LEU A 255 -10.50 12.90 -17.21
C LEU A 255 -9.12 12.42 -17.69
N ASP A 256 -9.00 12.12 -18.98
CA ASP A 256 -7.77 11.58 -19.57
C ASP A 256 -6.79 12.70 -19.94
N PHE A 257 -5.61 12.69 -19.30
CA PHE A 257 -4.53 13.63 -19.55
C PHE A 257 -3.20 12.92 -19.87
N ALA A 258 -3.24 11.69 -20.40
CA ALA A 258 -2.04 10.93 -20.79
C ALA A 258 -1.16 11.66 -21.82
N GLY A 259 -1.72 12.62 -22.57
CA GLY A 259 -0.99 13.52 -23.47
C GLY A 259 -0.01 14.47 -22.76
N LEU A 260 -0.25 14.81 -21.49
CA LEU A 260 0.66 15.65 -20.69
C LEU A 260 1.76 14.78 -20.08
N ARG A 261 2.95 14.75 -20.69
CA ARG A 261 4.09 13.94 -20.21
C ARG A 261 5.17 14.71 -19.47
N LYS A 262 5.12 16.05 -19.53
CA LYS A 262 6.13 16.91 -18.93
C LYS A 262 6.18 16.65 -17.41
N PRO A 263 7.34 16.28 -16.85
CA PRO A 263 7.47 16.16 -15.40
C PRO A 263 7.19 17.48 -14.69
N GLY A 264 6.55 17.42 -13.52
CA GLY A 264 6.16 18.61 -12.76
C GLY A 264 5.10 18.32 -11.71
N SER A 265 4.61 19.38 -11.08
CA SER A 265 3.55 19.33 -10.07
C SER A 265 2.31 20.03 -10.60
N TYR A 266 1.16 19.38 -10.44
CA TYR A 266 -0.07 19.76 -11.11
C TYR A 266 -1.30 19.62 -10.22
N CYS A 267 -2.40 20.25 -10.63
CA CYS A 267 -3.74 19.92 -10.18
C CYS A 267 -4.73 19.93 -11.36
N ILE A 268 -5.84 19.21 -11.23
CA ILE A 268 -6.99 19.32 -12.13
C ILE A 268 -7.85 20.49 -11.64
N SER A 269 -8.36 21.31 -12.57
CA SER A 269 -9.33 22.36 -12.31
C SER A 269 -10.48 22.28 -13.31
N ILE A 270 -11.71 22.37 -12.81
CA ILE A 270 -12.94 22.31 -13.60
C ILE A 270 -13.82 23.52 -13.22
N PRO A 271 -14.12 24.43 -14.16
CA PRO A 271 -15.02 25.53 -13.93
C PRO A 271 -16.38 25.06 -13.38
N GLY A 272 -16.86 25.72 -12.33
CA GLY A 272 -18.11 25.34 -11.68
C GLY A 272 -18.05 24.07 -10.82
N VAL A 273 -16.88 23.42 -10.69
CA VAL A 273 -16.72 22.22 -9.86
C VAL A 273 -15.67 22.42 -8.76
N GLY A 274 -14.49 22.94 -9.09
CA GLY A 274 -13.38 23.11 -8.14
C GLY A 274 -12.05 22.58 -8.69
N ARG A 275 -11.08 22.35 -7.79
CA ARG A 275 -9.81 21.69 -8.11
C ARG A 275 -9.64 20.35 -7.40
N SER A 276 -8.77 19.49 -7.91
CA SER A 276 -8.29 18.30 -7.21
C SER A 276 -7.24 18.63 -6.14
N TYR A 277 -6.91 17.62 -5.34
CA TYR A 277 -5.60 17.55 -4.67
C TYR A 277 -4.44 17.72 -5.66
N SER A 278 -3.30 18.16 -5.16
CA SER A 278 -2.08 18.28 -5.96
C SER A 278 -1.48 16.92 -6.26
N PHE A 279 -0.79 16.77 -7.38
CA PHE A 279 -0.08 15.53 -7.72
C PHE A 279 1.14 15.82 -8.58
N ARG A 280 2.05 14.84 -8.68
CA ARG A 280 3.24 14.92 -9.54
C ARG A 280 3.01 14.17 -10.86
N ILE A 281 3.74 14.55 -11.90
CA ILE A 281 4.04 13.67 -13.04
C ILE A 281 5.55 13.54 -13.08
N GLY A 282 6.07 12.31 -13.16
CA GLY A 282 7.52 12.10 -13.19
C GLY A 282 7.92 10.64 -13.05
N ALA A 283 9.17 10.32 -13.38
CA ALA A 283 9.67 8.95 -13.31
C ALA A 283 9.87 8.45 -11.87
N ALA A 284 10.05 9.36 -10.91
CA ALA A 284 10.37 9.02 -9.52
C ALA A 284 9.14 8.89 -8.60
N VAL A 285 7.92 9.12 -9.11
CA VAL A 285 6.70 9.21 -8.27
C VAL A 285 6.33 7.91 -7.55
N MET A 286 6.91 6.77 -7.96
CA MET A 286 6.68 5.46 -7.33
C MET A 286 7.75 5.11 -6.27
N ALA A 287 8.79 5.92 -6.10
CA ALA A 287 9.83 5.69 -5.08
C ALA A 287 9.28 5.84 -3.66
N GLU A 288 8.46 6.86 -3.41
CA GLU A 288 7.84 7.07 -2.10
C GLU A 288 6.86 5.94 -1.73
N PRO A 289 5.89 5.56 -2.59
CA PRO A 289 5.05 4.39 -2.33
C PRO A 289 5.84 3.10 -2.10
N LEU A 290 6.91 2.84 -2.87
CA LEU A 290 7.76 1.67 -2.65
C LEU A 290 8.42 1.71 -1.27
N PHE A 291 9.11 2.81 -0.96
CA PHE A 291 9.82 3.00 0.31
C PHE A 291 8.86 2.81 1.48
N THR A 292 7.73 3.50 1.47
CA THR A 292 6.73 3.42 2.55
C THR A 292 6.14 2.01 2.69
N SER A 293 5.89 1.30 1.57
CA SER A 293 5.33 -0.06 1.61
C SER A 293 6.29 -1.10 2.18
N ILE A 294 7.55 -1.12 1.73
CA ILE A 294 8.49 -2.16 2.17
C ILE A 294 8.92 -1.97 3.62
N ARG A 295 8.91 -0.72 4.11
CA ARG A 295 9.13 -0.41 5.52
C ARG A 295 8.13 -1.10 6.44
N ALA A 296 6.89 -1.36 6.00
CA ALA A 296 5.95 -2.13 6.81
C ALA A 296 6.43 -3.58 7.07
N LEU A 297 7.16 -4.20 6.14
CA LEU A 297 7.78 -5.51 6.38
C LEU A 297 8.87 -5.46 7.46
N TYR A 298 9.69 -4.40 7.47
CA TYR A 298 10.66 -4.18 8.54
C TYR A 298 9.99 -4.09 9.93
N HIS A 299 8.85 -3.40 10.03
CA HIS A 299 8.11 -3.30 11.29
C HIS A 299 7.40 -4.60 11.68
N ALA A 300 7.03 -5.41 10.69
CA ALA A 300 6.49 -6.75 10.91
C ALA A 300 7.55 -7.77 11.37
N ARG A 301 8.86 -7.46 11.28
CA ARG A 301 9.94 -8.38 11.70
C ARG A 301 9.73 -8.93 13.11
N CYS A 302 9.70 -10.25 13.26
CA CYS A 302 9.47 -10.92 14.52
C CYS A 302 10.79 -11.22 15.27
N GLY A 303 10.75 -11.18 16.61
CA GLY A 303 11.85 -11.64 17.48
C GLY A 303 13.05 -10.70 17.60
N ILE A 304 12.94 -9.46 17.12
CA ILE A 304 13.93 -8.38 17.27
C ILE A 304 13.31 -7.15 17.95
N ALA A 305 14.16 -6.27 18.47
CA ALA A 305 13.75 -4.91 18.83
C ALA A 305 13.75 -4.01 17.59
N LEU A 306 12.89 -3.00 17.57
CA LEU A 306 12.93 -1.92 16.58
C LEU A 306 13.53 -0.67 17.23
N GLU A 307 14.61 -0.15 16.67
CA GLU A 307 15.45 0.87 17.31
C GLU A 307 15.30 2.24 16.64
N LYS A 308 15.47 3.31 17.43
CA LYS A 308 15.36 4.73 16.98
C LYS A 308 16.20 5.08 15.75
N LYS A 309 17.33 4.39 15.56
CA LYS A 309 18.20 4.60 14.38
C LYS A 309 17.54 4.16 13.06
N CYS A 310 16.57 3.25 13.14
CA CYS A 310 15.86 2.72 11.98
C CYS A 310 14.43 3.24 11.90
N THR A 311 13.76 3.54 13.01
CA THR A 311 12.34 3.95 13.03
C THR A 311 11.97 4.73 14.29
N PRO A 312 11.02 5.69 14.24
CA PRO A 312 10.44 6.27 15.44
C PRO A 312 9.42 5.35 16.15
N TRP A 313 8.79 4.41 15.42
CA TRP A 313 7.92 3.35 15.99
C TRP A 313 8.76 2.23 16.63
N VAL A 314 9.43 2.58 17.72
CA VAL A 314 10.28 1.65 18.47
C VAL A 314 9.46 0.64 19.24
N ARG A 315 10.02 -0.55 19.44
CA ARG A 315 9.47 -1.57 20.33
C ARG A 315 10.57 -2.45 20.87
N HIS A 316 10.36 -3.02 22.05
CA HIS A 316 11.28 -4.02 22.60
C HIS A 316 11.24 -5.33 21.81
N LYS A 317 12.22 -6.20 22.08
CA LYS A 317 12.23 -7.55 21.54
C LYS A 317 10.96 -8.29 22.00
N CYS A 318 10.27 -8.98 21.10
CA CYS A 318 9.01 -9.65 21.40
C CYS A 318 9.12 -10.56 22.64
N ARG A 319 8.16 -10.47 23.56
CA ARG A 319 8.15 -11.25 24.80
C ARG A 319 7.91 -12.74 24.56
N GLN A 320 6.91 -13.09 23.74
CA GLN A 320 6.45 -14.48 23.56
C GLN A 320 7.00 -15.16 22.30
N HIS A 321 7.41 -14.40 21.29
CA HIS A 321 7.75 -14.97 19.96
C HIS A 321 9.21 -15.44 19.80
N VAL A 322 10.03 -15.28 20.84
CA VAL A 322 11.47 -15.61 20.81
C VAL A 322 11.74 -17.03 21.31
N LYS A 323 10.97 -17.51 22.29
CA LYS A 323 11.14 -18.85 22.88
C LYS A 323 9.81 -19.58 22.79
N ILE A 324 9.67 -20.43 21.79
CA ILE A 324 8.41 -21.10 21.46
C ILE A 324 8.47 -22.60 21.77
N GLY A 325 7.33 -23.19 22.10
CA GLY A 325 7.20 -24.63 22.35
C GLY A 325 7.46 -25.44 21.08
N VAL A 326 8.15 -26.56 21.20
CA VAL A 326 8.41 -27.48 20.09
C VAL A 326 7.30 -28.50 20.02
N TYR A 327 6.45 -28.38 19.02
CA TYR A 327 5.51 -29.44 18.64
C TYR A 327 6.25 -30.56 17.88
N PRO A 328 5.79 -31.82 17.92
CA PRO A 328 6.33 -32.87 17.08
C PRO A 328 6.46 -32.44 15.61
N GLU A 329 7.57 -32.83 15.00
CA GLU A 329 7.93 -32.48 13.63
C GLU A 329 6.80 -32.77 12.64
N TYR A 330 6.22 -33.96 12.74
CA TYR A 330 5.12 -34.43 11.90
C TYR A 330 3.87 -34.64 12.73
N GLY A 331 2.73 -34.18 12.23
CA GLY A 331 1.45 -34.30 12.90
C GLY A 331 0.38 -33.43 12.27
N ARG A 332 -0.83 -33.46 12.86
CA ARG A 332 -1.90 -32.53 12.47
C ARG A 332 -1.61 -31.16 13.09
N PRO A 333 -1.84 -30.05 12.36
CA PRO A 333 -1.84 -28.75 12.98
C PRO A 333 -2.94 -28.70 14.06
N LEU A 334 -2.64 -28.05 15.18
CA LEU A 334 -3.57 -27.87 16.28
C LEU A 334 -4.29 -26.53 16.14
N ASP A 335 -5.54 -26.48 16.60
CA ASP A 335 -6.26 -25.24 16.84
C ASP A 335 -5.86 -24.63 18.19
N PHE A 336 -6.35 -23.44 18.51
CA PHE A 336 -6.05 -22.73 19.77
C PHE A 336 -6.24 -23.60 21.02
N LYS A 337 -7.33 -24.39 21.08
CA LYS A 337 -7.62 -25.28 22.21
C LYS A 337 -6.63 -26.44 22.28
N GLY A 338 -6.33 -27.06 21.14
CA GLY A 338 -5.35 -28.14 21.05
C GLY A 338 -3.95 -27.67 21.48
N ILE A 339 -3.56 -26.45 21.09
CA ILE A 339 -2.27 -25.86 21.49
C ILE A 339 -2.21 -25.65 22.99
N ALA A 340 -3.25 -25.04 23.57
CA ALA A 340 -3.34 -24.84 25.01
C ALA A 340 -3.26 -26.18 25.77
N GLU A 341 -3.94 -27.21 25.28
CA GLU A 341 -3.89 -28.55 25.88
C GLU A 341 -2.51 -29.19 25.76
N PHE A 342 -1.85 -29.08 24.60
CA PHE A 342 -0.49 -29.60 24.36
C PHE A 342 0.51 -28.95 25.31
N ILE A 343 0.52 -27.61 25.40
CA ILE A 343 1.40 -26.87 26.30
C ILE A 343 1.15 -27.27 27.75
N ARG A 344 -0.13 -27.30 28.19
CA ARG A 344 -0.51 -27.65 29.56
C ARG A 344 -0.03 -29.07 29.93
N LYS A 345 -0.30 -30.07 29.10
CA LYS A 345 0.16 -31.45 29.34
C LYS A 345 1.67 -31.53 29.41
N GLY A 346 2.35 -30.92 28.43
CA GLY A 346 3.80 -30.93 28.34
C GLY A 346 4.51 -30.22 29.50
N LYS A 347 3.87 -29.21 30.11
CA LYS A 347 4.35 -28.58 31.35
C LYS A 347 4.17 -29.48 32.57
N VAL A 348 3.03 -30.18 32.67
CA VAL A 348 2.71 -31.07 33.81
C VAL A 348 3.61 -32.31 33.82
N ASP A 349 3.88 -32.91 32.67
CA ASP A 349 4.70 -34.11 32.56
C ASP A 349 6.19 -33.84 32.28
N GLY A 350 6.59 -32.58 32.07
CA GLY A 350 7.97 -32.17 31.80
C GLY A 350 8.46 -32.48 30.36
N SER A 351 7.56 -32.87 29.46
CA SER A 351 7.90 -33.22 28.07
C SER A 351 8.03 -31.99 27.15
N LEU A 352 7.43 -30.85 27.50
CA LEU A 352 7.46 -29.65 26.64
C LEU A 352 8.89 -29.13 26.47
N LYS A 353 9.37 -29.17 25.23
CA LYS A 353 10.64 -28.56 24.84
C LYS A 353 10.39 -27.19 24.26
N TYR A 354 11.41 -26.34 24.36
CA TYR A 354 11.38 -24.99 23.80
C TYR A 354 12.54 -24.80 22.85
N ARG A 355 12.34 -23.92 21.88
CA ARG A 355 13.35 -23.49 20.94
C ARG A 355 13.43 -21.97 20.92
N GLU A 356 14.64 -21.44 20.95
CA GLU A 356 14.86 -20.05 20.61
C GLU A 356 14.81 -19.88 19.09
N VAL A 357 14.02 -18.92 18.64
CA VAL A 357 13.78 -18.62 17.23
C VAL A 357 13.91 -17.12 16.98
N ARG A 358 14.35 -16.77 15.77
CA ARG A 358 14.44 -15.39 15.30
C ARG A 358 13.92 -15.31 13.87
N GLY A 359 13.55 -14.12 13.44
CA GLY A 359 13.11 -13.87 12.07
C GLY A 359 11.65 -14.24 11.80
N GLY A 360 11.29 -14.12 10.52
CA GLY A 360 9.90 -14.15 10.09
C GLY A 360 9.17 -12.83 10.34
N TYR A 361 7.92 -12.77 9.93
CA TYR A 361 7.05 -11.61 10.15
C TYR A 361 5.88 -11.97 11.07
N HIS A 362 5.44 -10.99 11.85
CA HIS A 362 4.06 -10.95 12.32
C HIS A 362 3.14 -10.87 11.09
N ASP A 363 2.05 -11.63 11.08
CA ASP A 363 1.19 -11.78 9.89
C ASP A 363 0.45 -10.48 9.57
N ALA A 364 -0.15 -9.88 10.60
CA ALA A 364 -1.14 -8.82 10.49
C ALA A 364 -1.12 -7.94 11.75
N ALA A 365 -2.30 -7.65 12.30
CA ALA A 365 -2.44 -7.13 13.65
C ALA A 365 -2.04 -8.18 14.71
N ASP A 366 -2.17 -9.47 14.38
CA ASP A 366 -1.66 -10.57 15.19
C ASP A 366 -0.20 -10.92 14.87
N TYR A 367 0.38 -11.78 15.71
CA TYR A 367 1.82 -12.05 15.71
C TYR A 367 2.20 -13.45 15.24
N ASP A 368 1.25 -14.16 14.63
CA ASP A 368 1.49 -15.49 14.10
C ASP A 368 2.51 -15.46 12.96
N ARG A 369 3.31 -16.54 12.86
CA ARG A 369 4.13 -16.82 11.69
C ARG A 369 3.45 -17.92 10.90
N ARG A 370 3.13 -17.66 9.64
CA ARG A 370 2.34 -18.56 8.79
C ARG A 370 3.18 -19.12 7.66
N PRO A 371 2.89 -20.31 7.12
CA PRO A 371 3.68 -20.82 6.01
C PRO A 371 3.44 -20.00 4.73
N ILE A 372 2.31 -19.28 4.63
CA ILE A 372 2.00 -18.35 3.52
C ILE A 372 2.91 -17.12 3.49
N HIS A 373 3.71 -16.89 4.54
CA HIS A 373 4.74 -15.84 4.53
C HIS A 373 5.95 -16.24 3.72
N ILE A 374 6.27 -17.54 3.63
CA ILE A 374 7.50 -18.03 2.98
C ILE A 374 7.64 -17.49 1.54
N PRO A 375 6.60 -17.51 0.69
CA PRO A 375 6.69 -16.96 -0.66
C PRO A 375 6.98 -15.46 -0.75
N ILE A 376 6.82 -14.67 0.32
CA ILE A 376 7.16 -13.24 0.30
C ILE A 376 8.63 -13.05 -0.09
N ALA A 377 9.55 -13.88 0.42
CA ALA A 377 10.96 -13.82 0.04
C ALA A 377 11.17 -14.03 -1.47
N ARG A 378 10.41 -14.95 -2.07
CA ARG A 378 10.38 -15.18 -3.52
C ARG A 378 9.84 -13.96 -4.27
N GLU A 379 8.76 -13.35 -3.81
CA GLU A 379 8.19 -12.16 -4.46
C GLU A 379 9.11 -10.93 -4.37
N LEU A 380 9.85 -10.77 -3.26
CA LEU A 380 10.89 -9.76 -3.11
C LEU A 380 12.06 -9.99 -4.09
N CYS A 381 12.50 -11.24 -4.26
CA CYS A 381 13.51 -11.60 -5.27
C CYS A 381 12.99 -11.35 -6.69
N ARG A 382 11.73 -11.68 -6.97
CA ARG A 382 11.12 -11.46 -8.29
C ARG A 382 11.07 -9.99 -8.66
N VAL A 383 10.60 -9.12 -7.77
CA VAL A 383 10.53 -7.69 -8.09
C VAL A 383 11.94 -7.09 -8.24
N TYR A 384 12.92 -7.57 -7.47
CA TYR A 384 14.34 -7.26 -7.70
C TYR A 384 14.77 -7.67 -9.12
N GLU A 385 14.56 -8.91 -9.55
CA GLU A 385 14.94 -9.38 -10.88
C GLU A 385 14.16 -8.67 -12.01
N MET A 386 12.91 -8.26 -11.78
CA MET A 386 12.11 -7.48 -12.73
C MET A 386 12.67 -6.07 -12.96
N ASN A 387 13.28 -5.47 -11.95
CA ASN A 387 13.72 -4.08 -11.96
C ASN A 387 14.95 -3.88 -11.03
N PRO A 388 16.10 -4.52 -11.31
CA PRO A 388 17.21 -4.56 -10.34
C PRO A 388 17.78 -3.18 -10.06
N GLY A 389 17.75 -2.28 -11.05
CA GLY A 389 18.18 -0.91 -10.87
C GLY A 389 17.33 -0.10 -9.88
N ALA A 390 16.11 -0.53 -9.52
CA ALA A 390 15.29 0.17 -8.53
C ALA A 390 15.63 -0.20 -7.08
N PHE A 391 16.53 -1.15 -6.87
CA PHE A 391 16.89 -1.68 -5.56
C PHE A 391 18.38 -1.57 -5.32
N ILE A 392 18.74 -0.86 -4.26
CA ILE A 392 20.13 -0.59 -3.89
C ILE A 392 20.32 -0.81 -2.39
N ASP A 393 21.59 -0.86 -1.97
CA ASP A 393 21.96 -0.82 -0.56
C ASP A 393 21.60 0.54 0.07
N GLN A 394 21.29 0.56 1.37
CA GLN A 394 20.90 1.74 2.16
C GLN A 394 19.59 2.41 1.74
N GLN A 395 18.74 1.70 1.01
CA GLN A 395 17.51 2.26 0.48
C GLN A 395 16.38 2.35 1.53
N PHE A 396 16.29 1.40 2.45
CA PHE A 396 15.11 1.18 3.31
C PHE A 396 15.39 1.30 4.80
N ILE A 397 16.58 1.75 5.21
CA ILE A 397 16.90 2.11 6.61
C ILE A 397 16.63 0.94 7.57
N ILE A 398 17.01 -0.24 7.16
CA ILE A 398 16.96 -1.47 7.97
C ILE A 398 18.32 -1.73 8.65
N PRO A 399 18.39 -2.56 9.70
CA PRO A 399 19.64 -2.85 10.41
C PRO A 399 20.79 -3.34 9.52
N GLU A 400 20.46 -3.99 8.41
CA GLU A 400 21.40 -4.52 7.43
C GLU A 400 21.92 -3.48 6.43
N SER A 401 21.33 -2.28 6.37
CA SER A 401 21.71 -1.20 5.46
C SER A 401 23.21 -0.87 5.56
N GLY A 402 23.88 -0.74 4.43
CA GLY A 402 25.32 -0.49 4.32
C GLY A 402 26.16 -1.77 4.27
N ASN A 403 25.53 -2.93 4.08
CA ASN A 403 26.23 -4.21 4.04
C ASN A 403 26.76 -4.57 2.63
N GLY A 404 26.42 -3.82 1.59
CA GLY A 404 26.78 -4.10 0.20
C GLY A 404 25.82 -5.04 -0.55
N LEU A 405 24.66 -5.36 0.02
CA LEU A 405 23.54 -6.02 -0.63
C LEU A 405 22.39 -5.02 -0.83
N PRO A 406 21.55 -5.17 -1.87
CA PRO A 406 20.29 -4.45 -1.94
C PRO A 406 19.41 -4.79 -0.73
N ASP A 407 18.92 -3.77 -0.02
CA ASP A 407 18.16 -3.93 1.23
C ASP A 407 16.93 -4.85 1.07
N ILE A 408 16.33 -4.93 -0.13
CA ILE A 408 15.23 -5.86 -0.41
C ILE A 408 15.62 -7.34 -0.25
N LEU A 409 16.87 -7.69 -0.56
CA LEU A 409 17.39 -9.06 -0.41
C LEU A 409 17.73 -9.37 1.05
N ASP A 410 18.10 -8.35 1.83
CA ASP A 410 18.23 -8.48 3.29
C ASP A 410 16.88 -8.73 3.95
N GLU A 411 15.83 -8.02 3.51
CA GLU A 411 14.46 -8.24 4.00
C GLU A 411 13.97 -9.67 3.67
N ALA A 412 14.23 -10.15 2.44
CA ALA A 412 13.96 -11.54 2.06
C ALA A 412 14.75 -12.55 2.90
N SER A 413 16.00 -12.25 3.21
CA SER A 413 16.88 -13.08 4.04
C SER A 413 16.40 -13.15 5.50
N PHE A 414 15.94 -12.02 6.04
CA PHE A 414 15.40 -11.93 7.40
C PHE A 414 14.16 -12.81 7.55
N LEU A 415 13.22 -12.73 6.61
CA LEU A 415 12.03 -13.58 6.60
C LEU A 415 12.39 -15.09 6.62
N LEU A 416 13.27 -15.53 5.72
CA LEU A 416 13.62 -16.95 5.62
C LEU A 416 14.46 -17.47 6.78
N SER A 417 15.06 -16.60 7.59
CA SER A 417 15.89 -17.03 8.73
C SER A 417 15.12 -17.91 9.72
N TYR A 418 13.85 -17.60 10.03
CA TYR A 418 13.00 -18.43 10.88
C TYR A 418 12.87 -19.86 10.33
N TYR A 419 12.52 -19.99 9.05
CA TYR A 419 12.26 -21.29 8.42
C TYR A 419 13.55 -22.08 8.22
N LEU A 420 14.67 -21.39 7.93
CA LEU A 420 15.98 -22.00 7.84
C LEU A 420 16.46 -22.52 9.20
N GLU A 421 16.26 -21.75 10.27
CA GLU A 421 16.62 -22.18 11.62
C GLU A 421 15.71 -23.31 12.11
N THR A 422 14.43 -23.31 11.73
CA THR A 422 13.46 -24.35 12.10
C THR A 422 13.37 -25.51 11.12
N GLN A 423 14.33 -25.65 10.19
CA GLN A 423 14.45 -26.84 9.35
C GLN A 423 14.88 -28.05 10.19
N TRP A 424 14.16 -29.15 10.04
CA TRP A 424 14.45 -30.41 10.72
C TRP A 424 15.59 -31.18 10.03
N PRO A 425 16.25 -32.13 10.73
CA PRO A 425 17.39 -32.86 10.19
C PRO A 425 17.13 -33.60 8.87
N ASP A 426 15.91 -34.08 8.64
CA ASP A 426 15.52 -34.76 7.40
C ASP A 426 15.17 -33.78 6.25
N GLY A 427 15.20 -32.48 6.52
CA GLY A 427 14.90 -31.40 5.58
C GLY A 427 13.52 -30.75 5.78
N GLY A 428 12.64 -31.31 6.60
CA GLY A 428 11.29 -30.79 6.84
C GLY A 428 11.27 -29.34 7.33
N ILE A 429 10.36 -28.53 6.80
CA ILE A 429 10.21 -27.12 7.15
C ILE A 429 8.99 -26.92 8.03
N SER A 430 9.18 -26.40 9.25
CA SER A 430 8.07 -26.04 10.14
C SER A 430 7.10 -25.07 9.47
N GLY A 431 5.80 -25.27 9.68
CA GLY A 431 4.76 -24.44 9.12
C GLY A 431 4.58 -23.07 9.78
N GLY A 432 5.59 -22.52 10.47
CA GLY A 432 5.48 -21.27 11.24
C GLY A 432 5.30 -21.49 12.75
N SER A 433 4.62 -20.56 13.42
CA SER A 433 4.22 -20.67 14.82
C SER A 433 2.76 -20.25 15.00
N GLU A 434 2.06 -20.87 15.94
CA GLU A 434 0.66 -20.60 16.28
C GLU A 434 0.52 -20.43 17.79
N GLY A 435 -0.29 -19.46 18.19
CA GLY A 435 -0.60 -19.17 19.59
C GLY A 435 -1.72 -20.03 20.20
N THR A 436 -1.92 -19.91 21.51
CA THR A 436 -3.10 -20.44 22.23
C THR A 436 -4.39 -19.67 21.93
N GLY A 437 -4.33 -18.62 21.10
CA GLY A 437 -5.44 -17.73 20.77
C GLY A 437 -4.96 -16.49 20.02
N HIS A 438 -5.89 -15.62 19.63
CA HIS A 438 -5.57 -14.25 19.24
C HIS A 438 -4.83 -13.51 20.36
N PRO A 439 -4.03 -12.47 20.05
CA PRO A 439 -3.32 -11.69 21.05
C PRO A 439 -4.20 -11.24 22.21
N PHE A 440 -3.72 -11.49 23.42
CA PHE A 440 -4.34 -11.02 24.65
C PHE A 440 -3.28 -10.73 25.70
N THR A 441 -3.64 -9.91 26.67
CA THR A 441 -2.80 -9.63 27.83
C THR A 441 -3.58 -9.87 29.12
N ASP A 442 -2.93 -10.50 30.10
CA ASP A 442 -3.52 -10.71 31.44
C ASP A 442 -3.78 -9.39 32.18
N ALA A 443 -3.12 -8.29 31.77
CA ALA A 443 -3.38 -6.96 32.31
C ALA A 443 -4.78 -6.42 31.92
N HIS A 444 -5.32 -6.90 30.79
CA HIS A 444 -6.59 -6.44 30.22
C HIS A 444 -7.44 -7.62 29.69
N PRO A 445 -7.87 -8.55 30.56
CA PRO A 445 -8.50 -9.81 30.13
C PRO A 445 -9.85 -9.65 29.41
N GLY A 446 -10.50 -8.47 29.52
CA GLY A 446 -11.74 -8.15 28.82
C GLY A 446 -11.55 -7.40 27.49
N ASN A 447 -10.30 -7.18 27.04
CA ASN A 447 -10.02 -6.31 25.91
C ASN A 447 -8.84 -6.80 25.07
N ALA A 448 -9.13 -7.56 24.02
CA ALA A 448 -8.12 -8.15 23.13
C ALA A 448 -7.26 -7.11 22.39
N TRP A 449 -7.79 -5.90 22.15
CA TRP A 449 -7.08 -4.83 21.44
C TRP A 449 -6.00 -4.13 22.29
N ARG A 450 -5.87 -4.46 23.59
CA ARG A 450 -4.82 -3.92 24.48
C ARG A 450 -3.54 -4.74 24.52
N SER A 451 -3.40 -5.70 23.61
CA SER A 451 -2.23 -6.56 23.54
C SER A 451 -1.19 -5.99 22.58
N ASN A 452 0.07 -5.95 22.97
CA ASN A 452 1.21 -5.68 22.10
C ASN A 452 2.34 -6.69 22.37
N THR A 453 3.41 -6.66 21.58
CA THR A 453 4.53 -7.60 21.71
C THR A 453 5.27 -7.55 23.05
N GLU A 454 5.04 -6.52 23.88
CA GLU A 454 5.66 -6.34 25.20
C GLU A 454 4.80 -6.90 26.35
N ASN A 455 3.48 -6.79 26.23
CA ASN A 455 2.54 -7.14 27.29
C ASN A 455 1.74 -8.43 27.04
N GLU A 456 1.89 -9.06 25.88
CA GLU A 456 1.14 -10.26 25.49
C GLU A 456 1.41 -11.49 26.37
N SER A 457 0.34 -12.24 26.62
CA SER A 457 0.29 -13.46 27.42
C SER A 457 0.06 -14.74 26.61
N VAL A 458 -0.07 -14.66 25.28
CA VAL A 458 -0.23 -15.82 24.40
C VAL A 458 1.03 -16.69 24.41
N GLU A 459 0.85 -18.00 24.55
CA GLU A 459 1.94 -18.96 24.40
C GLU A 459 1.92 -19.58 23.00
N TYR A 460 3.11 -19.76 22.41
CA TYR A 460 3.25 -20.22 21.03
C TYR A 460 3.92 -21.58 20.94
N ILE A 461 3.50 -22.36 19.93
CA ILE A 461 4.23 -23.55 19.48
C ILE A 461 4.67 -23.42 18.03
N MET A 462 5.74 -24.13 17.67
CA MET A 462 6.08 -24.42 16.28
C MET A 462 4.95 -25.21 15.65
N ARG A 463 4.55 -24.86 14.42
CA ARG A 463 3.60 -25.67 13.63
C ARG A 463 4.33 -26.86 13.00
N PRO A 464 3.67 -28.03 12.84
CA PRO A 464 4.30 -29.18 12.21
C PRO A 464 4.71 -28.91 10.77
N VAL A 465 5.58 -29.77 10.24
CA VAL A 465 6.01 -29.77 8.84
C VAL A 465 4.81 -30.04 7.93
N SER A 466 4.76 -29.37 6.78
CA SER A 466 3.74 -29.58 5.75
C SER A 466 4.36 -29.61 4.35
N GLY A 467 3.70 -30.25 3.40
CA GLY A 467 4.12 -30.20 1.99
C GLY A 467 4.24 -28.76 1.49
N TYR A 468 3.26 -27.91 1.81
CA TYR A 468 3.27 -26.50 1.43
C TYR A 468 4.49 -25.75 1.99
N SER A 469 4.80 -25.88 3.29
CA SER A 469 5.98 -25.21 3.87
C SER A 469 7.29 -25.72 3.28
N CYS A 470 7.43 -27.02 3.03
CA CYS A 470 8.61 -27.60 2.37
C CYS A 470 8.81 -27.04 0.95
N PHE A 471 7.78 -27.06 0.11
CA PHE A 471 7.89 -26.62 -1.28
C PHE A 471 7.97 -25.10 -1.41
N ALA A 472 7.21 -24.33 -0.61
CA ALA A 472 7.33 -22.87 -0.59
C ALA A 472 8.72 -22.41 -0.15
N PHE A 473 9.32 -23.07 0.86
CA PHE A 473 10.68 -22.77 1.29
C PHE A 473 11.70 -23.18 0.24
N ALA A 474 11.56 -24.37 -0.36
CA ALA A 474 12.44 -24.81 -1.42
C ALA A 474 12.46 -23.81 -2.59
N ALA A 475 11.31 -23.34 -3.05
CA ALA A 475 11.23 -22.31 -4.10
C ALA A 475 11.91 -21.00 -3.67
N SER A 476 11.55 -20.48 -2.50
CA SER A 476 12.00 -19.17 -2.02
C SER A 476 13.50 -19.14 -1.68
N ALA A 477 13.99 -20.19 -1.02
CA ALA A 477 15.41 -20.31 -0.65
C ALA A 477 16.29 -20.63 -1.87
N ALA A 478 15.81 -21.39 -2.85
CA ALA A 478 16.56 -21.62 -4.09
C ALA A 478 16.72 -20.31 -4.89
N GLN A 479 15.65 -19.53 -5.06
CA GLN A 479 15.71 -18.26 -5.77
C GLN A 479 16.57 -17.23 -5.02
N LEU A 480 16.32 -17.00 -3.73
CA LEU A 480 17.10 -16.06 -2.94
C LEU A 480 18.58 -16.47 -2.89
N GLY A 481 18.85 -17.77 -2.72
CA GLY A 481 20.21 -18.28 -2.69
C GLY A 481 20.96 -18.03 -3.99
N ARG A 482 20.31 -18.29 -5.14
CA ARG A 482 20.84 -17.98 -6.47
C ARG A 482 21.14 -16.49 -6.64
N VAL A 483 20.20 -15.62 -6.28
CA VAL A 483 20.38 -14.16 -6.42
C VAL A 483 21.52 -13.66 -5.51
N LEU A 484 21.61 -14.13 -4.26
CA LEU A 484 22.67 -13.74 -3.33
C LEU A 484 24.07 -14.18 -3.77
N GLN A 485 24.18 -15.27 -4.55
CA GLN A 485 25.47 -15.73 -5.09
C GLN A 485 26.10 -14.75 -6.09
N GLU A 486 25.32 -13.83 -6.66
CA GLU A 486 25.82 -12.75 -7.52
C GLU A 486 26.64 -11.72 -6.73
N PHE A 487 26.45 -11.66 -5.40
CA PHE A 487 27.10 -10.70 -4.52
C PHE A 487 28.21 -11.36 -3.70
N PRO A 488 29.43 -10.77 -3.65
CA PRO A 488 30.54 -11.35 -2.88
C PRO A 488 30.22 -11.68 -1.43
N ARG A 489 29.46 -10.80 -0.74
CA ARG A 489 29.03 -10.99 0.65
C ARG A 489 27.88 -11.99 0.80
N GLY A 490 27.08 -12.17 -0.25
CA GLY A 490 25.92 -13.06 -0.25
C GLY A 490 26.25 -14.52 -0.55
N ARG A 491 27.37 -14.81 -1.24
CA ARG A 491 27.73 -16.16 -1.73
C ARG A 491 27.59 -17.29 -0.70
N GLN A 492 28.24 -17.17 0.46
CA GLN A 492 28.21 -18.24 1.47
C GLN A 492 26.79 -18.50 2.01
N TYR A 493 26.03 -17.43 2.23
CA TYR A 493 24.64 -17.57 2.68
C TYR A 493 23.74 -18.12 1.57
N GLY A 494 24.00 -17.72 0.33
CA GLY A 494 23.32 -18.25 -0.85
C GLY A 494 23.52 -19.76 -1.02
N ASP A 495 24.75 -20.26 -0.89
CA ASP A 495 25.06 -21.70 -0.92
C ASP A 495 24.31 -22.47 0.17
N ARG A 496 24.23 -21.89 1.38
CA ARG A 496 23.50 -22.47 2.50
C ARG A 496 22.00 -22.56 2.20
N LEU A 497 21.41 -21.51 1.62
CA LEU A 497 20.00 -21.48 1.25
C LEU A 497 19.67 -22.48 0.14
N VAL A 498 20.47 -22.56 -0.92
CA VAL A 498 20.28 -23.55 -1.99
C VAL A 498 20.39 -24.97 -1.43
N SER A 499 21.37 -25.23 -0.55
CA SER A 499 21.51 -26.54 0.10
C SER A 499 20.32 -26.90 0.99
N ALA A 500 19.79 -25.93 1.74
CA ALA A 500 18.59 -26.11 2.55
C ALA A 500 17.34 -26.35 1.70
N ALA A 501 17.22 -25.64 0.56
CA ALA A 501 16.14 -25.81 -0.41
C ALA A 501 16.12 -27.23 -1.00
N LYS A 502 17.28 -27.78 -1.35
CA LYS A 502 17.41 -29.17 -1.83
C LYS A 502 16.86 -30.18 -0.81
N ARG A 503 17.24 -30.03 0.47
CA ARG A 503 16.74 -30.90 1.55
C ARG A 503 15.24 -30.75 1.76
N ALA A 504 14.73 -29.51 1.75
CA ALA A 504 13.30 -29.24 1.91
C ALA A 504 12.48 -29.86 0.77
N PHE A 505 12.95 -29.75 -0.48
CA PHE A 505 12.31 -30.39 -1.64
C PHE A 505 12.32 -31.91 -1.53
N ALA A 506 13.46 -32.51 -1.17
CA ALA A 506 13.58 -33.96 -1.00
C ALA A 506 12.65 -34.49 0.10
N CYS A 507 12.60 -33.81 1.25
CA CYS A 507 11.64 -34.09 2.31
C CYS A 507 10.19 -33.98 1.79
N GLY A 508 9.87 -32.88 1.11
CA GLY A 508 8.56 -32.64 0.51
C GLY A 508 8.09 -33.79 -0.38
N ILE A 509 8.90 -34.18 -1.37
CA ILE A 509 8.59 -35.29 -2.29
C ILE A 509 8.43 -36.61 -1.55
N SER A 510 9.27 -36.89 -0.55
CA SER A 510 9.25 -38.18 0.16
C SER A 510 8.09 -38.34 1.15
N LYS A 511 7.61 -37.24 1.75
CA LYS A 511 6.62 -37.25 2.83
C LYS A 511 5.24 -36.75 2.40
N PHE A 512 5.17 -35.92 1.37
CA PHE A 512 3.96 -35.19 0.96
C PHE A 512 3.78 -35.27 -0.56
N SER A 513 3.40 -36.45 -1.06
CA SER A 513 3.02 -36.61 -2.46
C SER A 513 1.87 -35.66 -2.82
N PRO A 514 1.99 -34.85 -3.89
CA PRO A 514 0.92 -33.93 -4.28
C PRO A 514 -0.30 -34.70 -4.78
N VAL A 515 -1.49 -34.36 -4.29
CA VAL A 515 -2.76 -35.02 -4.66
C VAL A 515 -3.76 -34.11 -5.37
N ASN A 516 -3.45 -32.81 -5.48
CA ASN A 516 -4.28 -31.83 -6.15
C ASN A 516 -3.45 -30.80 -6.91
N ILE A 517 -4.13 -30.01 -7.75
CA ILE A 517 -3.50 -29.00 -8.61
C ILE A 517 -2.67 -27.98 -7.83
N SER A 518 -3.14 -27.49 -6.67
CA SER A 518 -2.44 -26.48 -5.88
C SER A 518 -1.13 -27.01 -5.32
N GLU A 519 -1.12 -28.27 -4.87
CA GLU A 519 0.09 -28.94 -4.39
C GLU A 519 1.05 -29.25 -5.53
N GLU A 520 0.56 -29.73 -6.68
CA GLU A 520 1.42 -29.94 -7.87
C GLU A 520 2.06 -28.62 -8.35
N ILE A 521 1.34 -27.49 -8.30
CA ILE A 521 1.91 -26.17 -8.60
C ILE A 521 3.04 -25.82 -7.63
N ALA A 522 2.85 -26.05 -6.32
CA ALA A 522 3.90 -25.80 -5.33
C ALA A 522 5.15 -26.65 -5.60
N VAL A 523 4.97 -27.93 -5.94
CA VAL A 523 6.08 -28.82 -6.35
C VAL A 523 6.77 -28.29 -7.61
N ALA A 524 5.99 -27.94 -8.63
CA ALA A 524 6.53 -27.47 -9.91
C ALA A 524 7.33 -26.18 -9.75
N GLU A 525 6.88 -25.25 -8.90
CA GLU A 525 7.57 -24.00 -8.66
C GLU A 525 8.87 -24.20 -7.88
N ALA A 526 8.85 -25.06 -6.86
CA ALA A 526 10.05 -25.42 -6.10
C ALA A 526 11.10 -26.11 -6.98
N ALA A 527 10.66 -27.06 -7.81
CA ALA A 527 11.52 -27.74 -8.76
C ALA A 527 12.09 -26.77 -9.82
N ALA A 528 11.29 -25.83 -10.31
CA ALA A 528 11.75 -24.86 -11.30
C ALA A 528 12.82 -23.91 -10.74
N GLU A 529 12.63 -23.38 -9.53
CA GLU A 529 13.65 -22.51 -8.91
C GLU A 529 14.92 -23.31 -8.54
N LEU A 530 14.79 -24.57 -8.12
CA LEU A 530 15.95 -25.45 -7.89
C LEU A 530 16.67 -25.79 -9.20
N LEU A 531 15.95 -26.06 -10.29
CA LEU A 531 16.52 -26.24 -11.62
C LEU A 531 17.31 -24.99 -12.04
N HIS A 532 16.75 -23.80 -11.81
CA HIS A 532 17.42 -22.54 -12.10
C HIS A 532 18.70 -22.37 -11.26
N ALA A 533 18.62 -22.60 -9.95
CA ALA A 533 19.74 -22.42 -9.03
C ALA A 533 20.87 -23.45 -9.21
N THR A 534 20.59 -24.62 -9.81
CA THR A 534 21.53 -25.75 -9.78
C THR A 534 21.87 -26.33 -11.15
N GLY A 535 21.02 -26.14 -12.16
CA GLY A 535 21.13 -26.80 -13.46
C GLY A 535 20.83 -28.30 -13.44
N ASP A 536 20.39 -28.86 -12.31
CA ASP A 536 20.15 -30.30 -12.16
C ASP A 536 18.85 -30.74 -12.85
N GLY A 537 18.99 -31.58 -13.88
CA GLY A 537 17.90 -32.08 -14.71
C GLY A 537 16.86 -32.94 -13.97
N ASP A 538 17.18 -33.46 -12.78
CA ASP A 538 16.23 -34.25 -11.99
C ASP A 538 15.00 -33.43 -11.59
N TYR A 539 15.17 -32.12 -11.38
CA TYR A 539 14.07 -31.21 -11.09
C TYR A 539 13.14 -31.00 -12.29
N ALA A 540 13.68 -30.99 -13.52
CA ALA A 540 12.86 -31.02 -14.73
C ALA A 540 12.05 -32.32 -14.81
N GLY A 541 12.68 -33.45 -14.48
CA GLY A 541 12.01 -34.74 -14.35
C GLY A 541 10.88 -34.73 -13.32
N ALA A 542 11.07 -34.07 -12.18
CA ALA A 542 10.04 -33.92 -11.16
C ALA A 542 8.81 -33.16 -11.68
N ILE A 543 9.01 -32.04 -12.37
CA ILE A 543 7.92 -31.27 -13.01
C ILE A 543 7.18 -32.13 -14.04
N ASN A 544 7.91 -32.85 -14.88
CA ASN A 544 7.32 -33.62 -15.97
C ASN A 544 6.44 -34.78 -15.51
N ARG A 545 6.65 -35.30 -14.29
CA ARG A 545 5.87 -36.38 -13.69
C ARG A 545 4.57 -35.91 -13.05
N LEU A 546 4.29 -34.61 -12.97
CA LEU A 546 3.07 -34.05 -12.39
C LEU A 546 1.93 -34.11 -13.43
N PRO A 547 0.91 -34.97 -13.24
CA PRO A 547 -0.10 -35.21 -14.27
C PRO A 547 -1.19 -34.12 -14.31
N THR A 548 -1.59 -33.58 -13.17
CA THR A 548 -2.77 -32.72 -13.04
C THR A 548 -2.50 -31.33 -13.61
N ILE A 549 -1.32 -30.74 -13.34
CA ILE A 549 -0.94 -29.43 -13.89
C ILE A 549 -0.94 -29.42 -15.42
N LYS A 550 -0.72 -30.57 -16.07
CA LYS A 550 -0.64 -30.67 -17.53
C LYS A 550 -2.00 -30.70 -18.23
N THR A 551 -3.04 -31.10 -17.50
CA THR A 551 -4.41 -31.33 -18.01
C THR A 551 -5.44 -30.38 -17.42
N ALA A 552 -5.17 -29.78 -16.26
CA ALA A 552 -6.06 -28.85 -15.58
C ALA A 552 -6.38 -27.62 -16.45
N LYS A 553 -7.58 -27.06 -16.24
CA LYS A 553 -7.96 -25.78 -16.83
C LYS A 553 -7.04 -24.70 -16.29
N ILE A 554 -6.45 -23.92 -17.19
CA ILE A 554 -5.60 -22.80 -16.82
C ILE A 554 -6.50 -21.64 -16.34
N ASP A 555 -6.33 -21.28 -15.08
CA ASP A 555 -6.82 -20.03 -14.48
C ASP A 555 -5.61 -19.23 -13.99
N TYR A 556 -5.49 -17.98 -14.43
CA TYR A 556 -4.35 -17.15 -14.06
C TYR A 556 -4.26 -16.91 -12.55
N LEU A 557 -5.36 -16.98 -11.78
CA LEU A 557 -5.31 -16.88 -10.32
C LEU A 557 -4.34 -17.88 -9.69
N SER A 558 -4.39 -19.12 -10.17
CA SER A 558 -3.58 -20.22 -9.62
C SER A 558 -2.26 -20.38 -10.37
N ASN A 559 -2.22 -20.01 -11.65
CA ASN A 559 -1.14 -20.43 -12.56
C ASN A 559 -0.14 -19.31 -12.92
N ILE A 560 -0.48 -18.04 -12.72
CA ILE A 560 0.35 -16.92 -13.20
C ILE A 560 1.75 -16.90 -12.58
N SER A 561 1.85 -17.28 -11.30
CA SER A 561 3.12 -17.39 -10.57
C SER A 561 4.05 -18.42 -11.23
N LEU A 562 3.54 -19.62 -11.48
CA LEU A 562 4.29 -20.70 -12.13
C LEU A 562 4.66 -20.35 -13.57
N ALA A 563 3.73 -19.77 -14.32
CA ALA A 563 3.99 -19.29 -15.68
C ALA A 563 5.13 -18.26 -15.70
N TYR A 564 5.16 -17.35 -14.71
CA TYR A 564 6.23 -16.38 -14.55
C TYR A 564 7.56 -17.05 -14.21
N THR A 565 7.61 -17.97 -13.24
CA THR A 565 8.83 -18.72 -12.91
C THR A 565 9.36 -19.52 -14.10
N PHE A 566 8.52 -20.18 -14.88
CA PHE A 566 8.99 -20.85 -16.11
C PHE A 566 9.54 -19.86 -17.15
N ASN A 567 8.97 -18.66 -17.23
CA ASN A 567 9.45 -17.61 -18.13
C ASN A 567 10.81 -17.02 -17.72
N THR A 568 11.20 -17.10 -16.44
CA THR A 568 12.50 -16.63 -15.95
C THR A 568 13.60 -17.69 -15.99
N LEU A 569 13.27 -18.94 -16.32
CA LEU A 569 14.27 -20.00 -16.48
C LEU A 569 15.23 -19.70 -17.65
N PRO A 570 16.54 -19.99 -17.50
CA PRO A 570 17.51 -19.88 -18.60
C PRO A 570 17.07 -20.67 -19.85
N PRO A 571 17.27 -20.09 -21.06
CA PRO A 571 17.03 -20.82 -22.29
C PRO A 571 17.99 -22.02 -22.36
N GLY A 572 17.51 -23.16 -22.89
CA GLY A 572 18.35 -24.34 -23.13
C GLY A 572 18.52 -25.32 -21.96
N LEU A 573 17.87 -25.10 -20.81
CA LEU A 573 17.80 -26.12 -19.76
C LEU A 573 17.18 -27.42 -20.32
N PRO A 574 17.88 -28.57 -20.21
CA PRO A 574 17.45 -29.84 -20.80
C PRO A 574 16.28 -30.44 -20.02
N GLY A 575 15.52 -31.32 -20.69
CA GLY A 575 14.48 -32.12 -20.04
C GLY A 575 13.19 -31.39 -19.73
N MET A 576 13.08 -30.07 -19.93
CA MET A 576 11.81 -29.36 -19.70
C MET A 576 10.78 -29.58 -20.82
N ASP A 577 9.55 -29.92 -20.44
CA ASP A 577 8.37 -29.95 -21.32
C ASP A 577 8.01 -28.52 -21.78
N ARG A 578 8.59 -28.11 -22.91
CA ARG A 578 8.41 -26.76 -23.48
C ARG A 578 7.00 -26.51 -24.00
N ASP A 579 6.30 -27.56 -24.44
CA ASP A 579 4.91 -27.46 -24.89
C ASP A 579 4.00 -27.13 -23.72
N PHE A 580 4.19 -27.79 -22.56
CA PHE A 580 3.47 -27.44 -21.34
C PHE A 580 3.75 -25.99 -20.91
N GLN A 581 5.01 -25.55 -20.87
CA GLN A 581 5.36 -24.17 -20.52
C GLN A 581 4.68 -23.14 -21.44
N SER A 582 4.73 -23.40 -22.75
CA SER A 582 4.11 -22.54 -23.77
C SER A 582 2.59 -22.48 -23.62
N ARG A 583 1.94 -23.64 -23.42
CA ARG A 583 0.49 -23.72 -23.16
C ARG A 583 0.09 -22.97 -21.88
N LEU A 584 0.84 -23.15 -20.79
CA LEU A 584 0.59 -22.47 -19.51
C LEU A 584 0.67 -20.95 -19.68
N ARG A 585 1.78 -20.47 -20.27
CA ARG A 585 1.98 -19.04 -20.56
C ARG A 585 0.85 -18.49 -21.42
N LYS A 586 0.51 -19.17 -22.51
CA LYS A 586 -0.57 -18.74 -23.42
C LYS A 586 -1.92 -18.69 -22.69
N GLY A 587 -2.27 -19.72 -21.91
CA GLY A 587 -3.52 -19.76 -21.16
C GLY A 587 -3.64 -18.61 -20.16
N CYS A 588 -2.57 -18.26 -19.44
CA CYS A 588 -2.56 -17.09 -18.57
C CYS A 588 -2.74 -15.78 -19.35
N VAL A 589 -2.03 -15.62 -20.48
CA VAL A 589 -2.16 -14.44 -21.36
C VAL A 589 -3.59 -14.27 -21.88
N ASP A 590 -4.19 -15.35 -22.39
CA ASP A 590 -5.56 -15.34 -22.91
C ASP A 590 -6.57 -15.02 -21.81
N ALA A 591 -6.46 -15.66 -20.64
CA ALA A 591 -7.40 -15.49 -19.54
C ALA A 591 -7.34 -14.10 -18.91
N VAL A 592 -6.13 -13.54 -18.71
CA VAL A 592 -5.99 -12.14 -18.26
C VAL A 592 -6.46 -11.19 -19.35
N GLY A 593 -6.10 -11.42 -20.61
CA GLY A 593 -6.55 -10.59 -21.74
C GLY A 593 -8.08 -10.48 -21.81
N TRP A 594 -8.78 -11.60 -21.67
CA TRP A 594 -10.23 -11.63 -21.54
C TRP A 594 -10.73 -10.83 -20.33
N ALA A 595 -10.14 -11.00 -19.14
CA ALA A 595 -10.55 -10.28 -17.94
C ALA A 595 -10.35 -8.75 -18.07
N LEU A 596 -9.33 -8.32 -18.80
CA LEU A 596 -9.08 -6.91 -19.08
C LEU A 596 -10.18 -6.31 -19.96
N GLU A 597 -10.44 -6.92 -21.11
CA GLU A 597 -11.38 -6.43 -22.13
C GLU A 597 -12.84 -6.57 -21.69
N ALA A 598 -13.18 -7.68 -21.03
CA ALA A 598 -14.55 -7.95 -20.63
C ALA A 598 -14.99 -7.10 -19.44
N PHE A 599 -14.07 -6.76 -18.51
CA PHE A 599 -14.40 -6.10 -17.24
C PHE A 599 -13.50 -4.91 -16.93
N THR A 600 -12.19 -5.11 -16.76
CA THR A 600 -11.28 -4.11 -16.15
C THR A 600 -11.32 -2.76 -16.85
N LEU A 601 -11.22 -2.74 -18.19
CA LEU A 601 -11.19 -1.50 -18.97
C LEU A 601 -12.55 -0.78 -19.06
N LYS A 602 -13.64 -1.48 -18.70
CA LYS A 602 -15.01 -0.95 -18.69
C LYS A 602 -15.45 -0.40 -17.33
N LYS A 603 -14.74 -0.73 -16.25
CA LYS A 603 -15.02 -0.19 -14.91
C LYS A 603 -15.02 1.34 -14.93
N GLY A 604 -15.85 1.94 -14.06
CA GLY A 604 -15.85 3.37 -13.80
C GLY A 604 -14.46 3.82 -13.35
N TYR A 605 -13.90 3.12 -12.36
CA TYR A 605 -12.54 3.28 -11.84
C TYR A 605 -11.67 2.12 -12.31
N ILE A 606 -10.71 2.38 -13.19
CA ILE A 606 -9.91 1.32 -13.83
C ILE A 606 -8.88 0.78 -12.84
N HIS A 607 -9.17 -0.39 -12.29
CA HIS A 607 -8.23 -1.17 -11.50
C HIS A 607 -8.39 -2.65 -11.84
N PHE A 608 -7.28 -3.38 -11.81
CA PHE A 608 -7.30 -4.81 -12.02
C PHE A 608 -7.89 -5.54 -10.81
N LYS A 609 -8.83 -6.44 -11.07
CA LYS A 609 -9.27 -7.49 -10.12
C LYS A 609 -9.77 -8.67 -10.94
N HIS A 610 -9.63 -9.88 -10.42
CA HIS A 610 -10.24 -11.05 -11.03
C HIS A 610 -11.77 -10.92 -11.14
N PRO A 611 -12.41 -11.24 -12.28
CA PRO A 611 -13.84 -10.96 -12.47
C PRO A 611 -14.76 -11.54 -11.39
N TRP A 612 -14.37 -12.67 -10.79
CA TRP A 612 -15.11 -13.35 -9.72
C TRP A 612 -14.53 -13.14 -8.30
N ALA A 613 -13.50 -12.32 -8.11
CA ALA A 613 -13.10 -11.95 -6.75
C ALA A 613 -14.12 -10.96 -6.15
N PRO A 614 -14.50 -11.04 -4.87
CA PRO A 614 -15.31 -9.98 -4.25
C PRO A 614 -14.52 -8.66 -4.17
N ILE A 615 -15.23 -7.54 -3.98
CA ILE A 615 -14.59 -6.33 -3.42
C ILE A 615 -14.39 -6.57 -1.92
N GLY A 616 -13.16 -6.48 -1.47
CA GLY A 616 -12.68 -6.92 -0.16
C GLY A 616 -11.28 -7.54 -0.26
N ASN A 617 -10.69 -7.89 0.87
CA ASN A 617 -9.35 -8.51 0.96
C ASN A 617 -8.29 -7.78 0.09
N GLY A 618 -8.32 -6.45 0.08
CA GLY A 618 -7.34 -5.61 -0.62
C GLY A 618 -7.57 -5.43 -2.11
N THR A 619 -8.61 -6.00 -2.73
CA THR A 619 -8.84 -5.92 -4.19
C THR A 619 -9.09 -4.50 -4.72
N ALA A 620 -9.58 -3.60 -3.85
CA ALA A 620 -9.70 -2.16 -4.12
C ALA A 620 -8.56 -1.33 -3.52
N SER A 621 -7.56 -2.00 -2.96
CA SER A 621 -6.30 -1.46 -2.43
C SER A 621 -5.16 -1.95 -3.33
N THR A 622 -4.31 -2.88 -2.88
CA THR A 622 -3.13 -3.37 -3.62
C THR A 622 -3.23 -4.83 -4.05
N ALA A 623 -4.16 -5.61 -3.50
CA ALA A 623 -4.26 -7.04 -3.80
C ALA A 623 -4.59 -7.27 -5.27
N GLN A 624 -4.06 -8.36 -5.84
CA GLN A 624 -4.23 -8.80 -7.24
C GLN A 624 -3.62 -7.90 -8.32
N ALA A 625 -3.53 -6.58 -8.13
CA ALA A 625 -2.99 -5.65 -9.12
C ALA A 625 -1.54 -5.97 -9.52
N TRP A 626 -0.75 -6.47 -8.57
CA TRP A 626 0.64 -6.92 -8.79
C TRP A 626 0.79 -8.02 -9.84
N TRP A 627 -0.25 -8.81 -10.13
CA TRP A 627 -0.21 -9.77 -11.24
C TRP A 627 0.00 -9.11 -12.60
N MET A 628 -0.36 -7.84 -12.76
CA MET A 628 -0.06 -7.09 -13.98
C MET A 628 1.45 -6.81 -14.12
N ALA A 629 2.21 -6.75 -13.02
CA ALA A 629 3.67 -6.72 -13.07
C ALA A 629 4.22 -8.05 -13.63
N LEU A 630 3.72 -9.19 -13.14
CA LEU A 630 4.08 -10.50 -13.67
C LEU A 630 3.77 -10.60 -15.18
N MET A 631 2.54 -10.23 -15.58
CA MET A 631 2.13 -10.27 -16.98
C MET A 631 2.98 -9.35 -17.86
N TRP A 632 3.22 -8.11 -17.42
CA TRP A 632 4.04 -7.17 -18.16
C TRP A 632 5.45 -7.70 -18.37
N LYS A 633 6.08 -8.22 -17.31
CA LYS A 633 7.47 -8.70 -17.37
C LYS A 633 7.59 -10.04 -18.11
N MET A 634 6.58 -10.89 -18.03
CA MET A 634 6.51 -12.15 -18.77
C MET A 634 6.27 -11.94 -20.28
N THR A 635 5.49 -10.93 -20.66
CA THR A 635 5.04 -10.74 -22.05
C THR A 635 5.74 -9.63 -22.81
N GLY A 636 6.24 -8.61 -22.10
CA GLY A 636 6.65 -7.34 -22.69
C GLY A 636 5.48 -6.48 -23.20
N ASP A 637 4.23 -6.95 -23.10
CA ASP A 637 3.06 -6.24 -23.62
C ASP A 637 2.72 -5.04 -22.73
N ARG A 638 2.67 -3.87 -23.36
CA ARG A 638 2.49 -2.58 -22.70
C ARG A 638 1.13 -2.45 -22.01
N LYS A 639 0.09 -3.16 -22.48
CA LYS A 639 -1.24 -3.05 -21.88
C LYS A 639 -1.26 -3.43 -20.39
N TYR A 640 -0.44 -4.42 -20.00
CA TYR A 640 -0.34 -4.84 -18.60
C TYR A 640 0.35 -3.79 -17.74
N TYR A 641 1.38 -3.12 -18.27
CA TYR A 641 2.00 -1.97 -17.61
C TYR A 641 1.00 -0.83 -17.40
N ASP A 642 0.24 -0.48 -18.43
CA ASP A 642 -0.72 0.63 -18.36
C ASP A 642 -1.83 0.34 -17.34
N VAL A 643 -2.31 -0.92 -17.26
CA VAL A 643 -3.28 -1.36 -16.24
C VAL A 643 -2.66 -1.43 -14.84
N LEU A 644 -1.39 -1.83 -14.70
CA LEU A 644 -0.67 -1.78 -13.43
C LEU A 644 -0.60 -0.33 -12.91
N CYS A 645 -0.27 0.63 -13.79
CA CYS A 645 -0.27 2.05 -13.45
C CYS A 645 -1.66 2.55 -13.02
N ALA A 646 -2.70 2.21 -13.78
CA ALA A 646 -4.08 2.60 -13.43
C ALA A 646 -4.54 2.00 -12.10
N SER A 647 -4.15 0.76 -11.80
CA SER A 647 -4.45 0.11 -10.52
C SER A 647 -3.72 0.78 -9.37
N ALA A 648 -2.44 1.16 -9.56
CA ALA A 648 -1.70 1.96 -8.60
C ALA A 648 -2.36 3.33 -8.37
N ASP A 649 -2.85 4.00 -9.43
CA ASP A 649 -3.57 5.28 -9.30
C ASP A 649 -4.80 5.15 -8.39
N VAL A 650 -5.58 4.07 -8.54
CA VAL A 650 -6.75 3.78 -7.70
C VAL A 650 -6.35 3.58 -6.23
N ALA A 651 -5.31 2.79 -5.96
CA ALA A 651 -4.79 2.59 -4.60
C ALA A 651 -4.29 3.90 -3.96
N LEU A 652 -3.73 4.79 -4.78
CA LEU A 652 -3.17 6.10 -4.42
C LEU A 652 -4.20 7.25 -4.45
N GLY A 653 -5.49 6.94 -4.41
CA GLY A 653 -6.55 7.93 -4.17
C GLY A 653 -7.42 8.27 -5.38
N ALA A 654 -7.15 7.73 -6.58
CA ALA A 654 -8.03 7.84 -7.74
C ALA A 654 -9.21 6.85 -7.63
N ASN A 655 -9.89 6.82 -6.50
CA ASN A 655 -10.99 5.90 -6.17
C ASN A 655 -12.23 6.67 -5.67
N PRO A 656 -13.41 6.05 -5.51
CA PRO A 656 -14.64 6.75 -5.11
C PRO A 656 -14.53 7.59 -3.83
N MET A 657 -13.72 7.15 -2.87
CA MET A 657 -13.50 7.88 -1.61
C MET A 657 -12.53 9.04 -1.74
N GLY A 658 -11.75 9.08 -2.82
CA GLY A 658 -10.65 10.03 -2.98
C GLY A 658 -9.61 9.87 -1.88
N GLN A 659 -9.34 8.65 -1.42
CA GLN A 659 -8.50 8.35 -0.24
C GLN A 659 -7.46 7.28 -0.57
N VAL A 660 -6.19 7.53 -0.27
CA VAL A 660 -5.13 6.52 -0.36
C VAL A 660 -5.43 5.39 0.63
N GLN A 661 -5.39 4.13 0.18
CA GLN A 661 -5.71 2.94 0.99
C GLN A 661 -4.54 2.47 1.87
N CYS A 662 -3.67 3.40 2.26
CA CYS A 662 -2.46 3.18 3.03
C CYS A 662 -2.37 4.20 4.16
N SER A 663 -1.82 3.84 5.31
CA SER A 663 -1.49 4.78 6.38
C SER A 663 -0.28 5.65 6.03
N GLY A 664 -0.32 6.91 6.47
CA GLY A 664 0.78 7.88 6.32
C GLY A 664 1.21 8.22 4.89
N LEU A 665 0.46 7.82 3.84
CA LEU A 665 0.82 8.07 2.45
C LEU A 665 -0.22 8.93 1.72
N GLY A 666 0.17 10.11 1.23
CA GLY A 666 -0.69 11.02 0.47
C GLY A 666 -1.55 11.96 1.33
N GLN A 667 -2.26 12.87 0.67
CA GLN A 667 -2.92 14.05 1.28
C GLN A 667 -4.22 13.72 2.04
N LYS A 668 -4.84 12.59 1.69
CA LYS A 668 -6.00 11.98 2.35
C LYS A 668 -5.82 10.48 2.32
N HIS A 669 -5.53 9.89 3.46
CA HIS A 669 -5.04 8.52 3.61
C HIS A 669 -5.75 7.82 4.79
N VAL A 670 -5.48 6.54 5.02
CA VAL A 670 -6.08 5.77 6.13
C VAL A 670 -5.47 6.19 7.46
N LEU A 671 -6.28 6.49 8.46
CA LEU A 671 -5.80 7.01 9.75
C LEU A 671 -5.74 5.95 10.85
N HIS A 672 -6.66 4.98 10.84
CA HIS A 672 -6.79 4.00 11.92
C HIS A 672 -6.76 2.57 11.34
N PRO A 673 -5.62 2.11 10.77
CA PRO A 673 -5.46 0.70 10.44
C PRO A 673 -5.45 -0.13 11.74
N GLU A 674 -5.97 -1.35 11.67
CA GLU A 674 -5.90 -2.30 12.78
C GLU A 674 -4.45 -2.81 12.89
N HIS A 675 -3.71 -2.26 13.85
CA HIS A 675 -2.30 -2.57 14.08
C HIS A 675 -2.02 -2.44 15.57
N LEU A 676 -1.94 -3.59 16.26
CA LEU A 676 -1.89 -3.66 17.72
C LEU A 676 -0.75 -2.85 18.35
N GLU A 677 0.43 -2.78 17.69
CA GLU A 677 1.53 -1.95 18.19
C GLU A 677 1.16 -0.46 18.18
N SER A 678 0.62 0.06 17.06
CA SER A 678 0.21 1.48 16.97
C SER A 678 -1.01 1.82 17.83
N MET A 679 -1.87 0.84 18.12
CA MET A 679 -3.01 1.04 19.03
C MET A 679 -2.59 1.07 20.51
N ASN A 680 -1.34 0.72 20.83
CA ASN A 680 -0.85 0.56 22.20
C ASN A 680 0.50 1.25 22.45
N ASP A 681 0.96 2.10 21.54
CA ASP A 681 2.10 2.98 21.76
C ASP A 681 1.65 4.37 22.27
N GLU A 682 2.60 5.28 22.47
CA GLU A 682 2.33 6.64 22.96
C GLU A 682 2.16 7.66 21.82
N LEU A 683 2.09 7.22 20.57
CA LEU A 683 2.07 8.07 19.38
C LEU A 683 0.63 8.32 18.90
N GLU A 684 0.36 9.54 18.42
CA GLU A 684 -0.94 9.83 17.78
C GLU A 684 -1.00 9.26 16.35
N ASP A 685 0.15 9.17 15.69
CA ASP A 685 0.25 8.74 14.30
C ASP A 685 0.54 7.24 14.19
N TYR A 686 -0.37 6.51 13.50
CA TYR A 686 -0.20 5.09 13.21
C TYR A 686 0.98 4.86 12.26
N LEU A 687 1.56 3.67 12.35
CA LEU A 687 2.66 3.24 11.49
C LEU A 687 2.33 3.49 10.00
N PRO A 688 3.18 4.20 9.22
CA PRO A 688 2.99 4.41 7.79
C PRO A 688 3.26 3.13 6.99
N GLY A 689 2.62 3.00 5.83
CA GLY A 689 2.87 1.87 4.93
C GLY A 689 1.94 0.67 5.13
N ILE A 690 0.97 0.77 6.05
CA ILE A 690 -0.04 -0.27 6.24
C ILE A 690 -1.10 -0.14 5.15
N TRP A 691 -1.06 -1.05 4.17
CA TRP A 691 -2.07 -1.17 3.13
C TRP A 691 -3.23 -2.04 3.62
N VAL A 692 -4.36 -1.41 3.91
CA VAL A 692 -5.53 -2.12 4.46
C VAL A 692 -6.27 -2.92 3.40
N TYR A 693 -7.10 -3.88 3.84
CA TYR A 693 -8.01 -4.61 2.95
C TYR A 693 -9.00 -3.68 2.23
N GLY A 694 -9.36 -2.56 2.85
CA GLY A 694 -10.13 -1.49 2.24
C GLY A 694 -11.64 -1.80 2.14
N PRO A 695 -12.34 -1.23 1.15
CA PRO A 695 -13.79 -1.40 1.00
C PRO A 695 -14.20 -2.86 0.83
N ALA A 696 -15.34 -3.21 1.42
CA ALA A 696 -15.95 -4.53 1.31
C ALA A 696 -17.49 -4.42 1.33
N SER A 697 -18.22 -5.50 1.63
CA SER A 697 -19.70 -5.45 1.73
C SER A 697 -20.22 -4.50 2.82
N GLY A 698 -19.38 -4.16 3.80
CA GLY A 698 -19.75 -3.38 4.98
C GLY A 698 -20.57 -4.14 6.02
N ARG A 699 -21.07 -5.34 5.71
CA ARG A 699 -21.84 -6.15 6.67
C ARG A 699 -20.91 -6.69 7.75
N SER A 700 -21.06 -6.17 8.96
CA SER A 700 -20.33 -6.62 10.14
C SER A 700 -21.13 -6.35 11.41
N TRP A 701 -20.65 -6.91 12.53
CA TRP A 701 -21.17 -6.59 13.86
C TRP A 701 -21.09 -5.08 14.16
N ILE A 702 -20.09 -4.36 13.63
CA ILE A 702 -19.95 -2.89 13.78
C ILE A 702 -21.15 -2.18 13.17
N THR A 703 -21.51 -2.49 11.92
CA THR A 703 -22.68 -1.87 11.28
C THR A 703 -24.01 -2.33 11.86
N GLY A 704 -24.03 -3.46 12.60
CA GLY A 704 -25.17 -3.87 13.41
C GLY A 704 -25.37 -2.97 14.63
N ILE A 705 -24.28 -2.53 15.27
CA ILE A 705 -24.32 -1.62 16.43
C ILE A 705 -24.47 -0.15 15.99
N TYR A 706 -23.78 0.24 14.93
CA TYR A 706 -23.68 1.59 14.38
C TYR A 706 -24.15 1.61 12.91
N PRO A 707 -25.45 1.47 12.64
CA PRO A 707 -25.97 1.38 11.28
C PRO A 707 -25.73 2.69 10.51
N PRO A 708 -25.25 2.62 9.26
CA PRO A 708 -25.11 3.81 8.42
C PRO A 708 -26.48 4.32 7.93
N THR A 709 -26.48 5.54 7.40
CA THR A 709 -27.57 6.08 6.59
C THR A 709 -27.01 6.49 5.23
N PRO A 710 -27.48 5.94 4.10
CA PRO A 710 -28.53 4.91 3.99
C PRO A 710 -28.10 3.56 4.62
N PRO A 711 -29.02 2.60 4.79
CA PRO A 711 -28.70 1.28 5.33
C PRO A 711 -27.55 0.62 4.56
N VAL A 712 -26.79 -0.25 5.24
CA VAL A 712 -25.53 -0.83 4.74
C VAL A 712 -25.65 -1.44 3.33
N ASP A 713 -26.78 -2.11 3.04
CA ASP A 713 -27.03 -2.75 1.73
C ASP A 713 -27.26 -1.77 0.57
N ALA A 714 -27.54 -0.51 0.88
CA ALA A 714 -27.68 0.57 -0.10
C ALA A 714 -26.38 1.38 -0.27
N VAL A 715 -25.33 1.07 0.50
CA VAL A 715 -24.01 1.69 0.35
C VAL A 715 -23.25 0.97 -0.77
N PRO A 716 -22.82 1.66 -1.84
CA PRO A 716 -22.00 1.05 -2.89
C PRO A 716 -20.71 0.45 -2.31
N LEU A 717 -20.27 -0.68 -2.87
CA LEU A 717 -19.14 -1.45 -2.33
C LEU A 717 -17.87 -0.62 -2.12
N LEU A 718 -17.49 0.24 -3.07
CA LEU A 718 -16.28 1.07 -2.97
C LEU A 718 -16.45 2.31 -2.07
N TYR A 719 -17.65 2.57 -1.55
CA TYR A 719 -17.91 3.56 -0.50
C TYR A 719 -18.01 2.95 0.90
N SER A 720 -18.16 1.63 0.96
CA SER A 720 -18.35 0.86 2.18
C SER A 720 -17.01 0.52 2.82
N PHE A 721 -16.30 1.55 3.26
CA PHE A 721 -15.07 1.47 4.06
C PHE A 721 -15.21 2.35 5.30
N TYR A 722 -14.78 1.86 6.45
CA TYR A 722 -14.85 2.54 7.73
C TYR A 722 -13.45 2.58 8.32
N ASP A 723 -12.91 3.77 8.49
CA ASP A 723 -11.54 4.01 8.94
C ASP A 723 -11.45 3.89 10.48
N VAL A 724 -11.65 2.67 10.97
CA VAL A 724 -11.70 2.29 12.38
C VAL A 724 -10.82 1.07 12.60
N ASP A 725 -9.87 1.16 13.52
CA ASP A 725 -8.83 0.18 13.85
C ASP A 725 -9.29 -1.08 14.59
N GLN A 726 -10.60 -1.35 14.62
CA GLN A 726 -11.20 -2.51 15.28
C GLN A 726 -12.10 -3.29 14.30
N TRP A 727 -11.85 -3.15 12.99
CA TRP A 727 -12.60 -3.81 11.94
C TRP A 727 -11.68 -4.68 11.06
N PRO A 728 -11.47 -5.95 11.44
CA PRO A 728 -10.49 -6.80 10.78
C PRO A 728 -10.71 -6.89 9.27
N GLY A 729 -11.95 -7.18 8.85
CA GLY A 729 -12.31 -7.31 7.43
C GLY A 729 -12.18 -6.06 6.54
N GLN A 730 -11.77 -4.90 7.06
CA GLN A 730 -11.57 -3.68 6.27
C GLN A 730 -10.28 -2.94 6.58
N THR A 731 -9.93 -2.77 7.85
CA THR A 731 -8.79 -1.95 8.30
C THR A 731 -7.59 -2.76 8.75
N GLU A 732 -7.71 -4.09 8.81
CA GLU A 732 -6.56 -4.99 8.91
C GLU A 732 -5.87 -5.13 7.54
N PHE A 733 -4.74 -5.82 7.57
CA PHE A 733 -3.84 -6.10 6.48
C PHE A 733 -3.16 -7.44 6.76
N THR A 734 -2.55 -8.06 5.75
CA THR A 734 -1.53 -9.09 6.01
C THR A 734 -0.28 -8.78 5.21
N VAL A 735 0.87 -9.22 5.73
CA VAL A 735 2.16 -9.07 5.04
C VAL A 735 2.14 -9.73 3.65
N SER A 736 1.36 -10.80 3.47
CA SER A 736 1.25 -11.55 2.21
C SER A 736 0.17 -11.02 1.25
N GLU A 737 -0.98 -10.54 1.72
CA GLU A 737 -2.12 -10.23 0.83
C GLU A 737 -2.22 -8.76 0.43
N THR A 738 -1.65 -7.83 1.20
CA THR A 738 -1.70 -6.39 0.86
C THR A 738 -0.33 -5.72 0.87
N ILE A 739 0.54 -5.98 1.85
CA ILE A 739 1.86 -5.32 1.95
C ILE A 739 2.79 -5.79 0.82
N THR A 740 3.02 -7.10 0.69
CA THR A 740 3.91 -7.63 -0.36
C THR A 740 3.40 -7.29 -1.77
N PRO A 741 2.09 -7.41 -2.09
CA PRO A 741 1.54 -6.89 -3.34
C PRO A 741 1.84 -5.42 -3.61
N ALA A 742 1.79 -4.56 -2.59
CA ALA A 742 2.17 -3.16 -2.72
C ALA A 742 3.65 -3.03 -3.10
N VAL A 743 4.55 -3.74 -2.40
CA VAL A 743 6.00 -3.76 -2.69
C VAL A 743 6.27 -4.20 -4.12
N VAL A 744 5.61 -5.27 -4.60
CA VAL A 744 5.79 -5.76 -5.97
C VAL A 744 5.25 -4.76 -6.99
N MET A 745 4.05 -4.22 -6.77
CA MET A 745 3.42 -3.24 -7.67
C MET A 745 4.29 -1.99 -7.83
N PHE A 746 4.69 -1.37 -6.72
CA PHE A 746 5.50 -0.14 -6.77
C PHE A 746 6.95 -0.42 -7.16
N GLY A 747 7.53 -1.54 -6.75
CA GLY A 747 8.89 -1.94 -7.13
C GLY A 747 9.06 -2.20 -8.62
N ALA A 748 8.07 -2.83 -9.26
CA ALA A 748 8.07 -3.04 -10.71
C ALA A 748 7.98 -1.71 -11.49
N LEU A 749 7.36 -0.68 -10.90
CA LEU A 749 7.16 0.65 -11.45
C LEU A 749 8.19 1.70 -10.99
N ALA A 750 9.06 1.35 -10.04
CA ALA A 750 9.97 2.27 -9.40
C ALA A 750 11.07 2.78 -10.35
N PRO A 751 11.56 4.02 -10.14
CA PRO A 751 12.67 4.54 -10.91
C PRO A 751 13.93 3.69 -10.68
N LYS A 752 14.77 3.62 -11.71
CA LYS A 752 16.12 3.07 -11.56
C LYS A 752 17.04 4.07 -10.87
N ASN A 753 18.02 3.55 -10.15
CA ASN A 753 19.01 4.26 -9.37
C ASN A 753 18.36 5.30 -8.45
N PRO A 754 17.45 4.87 -7.55
CA PRO A 754 16.84 5.78 -6.60
C PRO A 754 17.93 6.42 -5.73
N ARG A 755 17.70 7.65 -5.29
CA ARG A 755 18.54 8.22 -4.24
C ARG A 755 18.12 7.58 -2.91
N PRO A 756 19.07 7.08 -2.10
CA PRO A 756 18.76 6.66 -0.74
C PRO A 756 18.04 7.77 0.02
N TYR A 757 17.09 7.39 0.88
CA TYR A 757 16.45 8.34 1.77
C TYR A 757 17.49 8.86 2.77
N THR A 758 17.76 10.17 2.73
CA THR A 758 18.75 10.83 3.58
C THR A 758 18.13 11.88 4.50
N ALA A 759 16.83 12.11 4.39
CA ALA A 759 16.11 13.00 5.30
C ALA A 759 16.05 12.39 6.71
N PRO A 760 15.83 13.20 7.75
CA PRO A 760 15.55 12.70 9.08
C PRO A 760 14.35 11.75 9.07
N LEU A 761 14.38 10.71 9.90
CA LEU A 761 13.20 9.89 10.14
C LEU A 761 12.01 10.77 10.59
N PRO A 762 10.77 10.37 10.30
CA PRO A 762 9.59 11.08 10.79
C PRO A 762 9.65 11.29 12.29
N ASP A 763 9.10 12.42 12.74
CA ASP A 763 8.87 12.73 14.15
C ASP A 763 7.36 12.64 14.40
N PRO A 764 6.81 11.43 14.66
CA PRO A 764 5.38 11.24 14.89
C PRO A 764 4.93 11.98 16.16
N ARG A 765 3.68 12.41 16.17
CA ARG A 765 3.11 13.25 17.24
C ARG A 765 2.89 12.51 18.54
#